data_AF-A0A7K2C557-F1
#
_entry.id   AF-A0A7K2C557-F1
#
_cell.length_a   1.000
_cell.length_b   1.000
_cell.length_c   1.000
_cell.angle_alpha   90.00
_cell.angle_beta   90.00
_cell.angle_gamma   90.00
#
_symmetry.space_group_name_H-M   'P 1'
#
loop_
_entity.id
_entity.type
_entity.pdbx_description
1 polymer ?
#
loop_
_entity_poly.entity_id
_entity_poly.type
_entity_poly.pdbx_seq_one_letter_code
_entity_poly.pdbx_strand_id
1 'polypeptide(L)'
;MATGSCPMSPSFRAFSGILGRLQQMKPEWDGFVICVSCNVSQYTKMMKKPINPKLEIGRIIRQEIIPKGMSVTEAAEKLGVSRPALSRLLNGQAALSPKMALRLKETFGADIEELLSMQGAADSESHHDQHRMIPVTRYVPDFLTITANQIEAWGMRKTPARDLLPVLVRRLVHDTGRELQHLDFPGFDNAQRHGFDGQVLAGAAALKVPAGLSVWEVSVAREPQKKAERDYKARLDKLPQTQQAESTYVFVTTWNWDGKDDWVKRKNALGEWKEVRAYDASDLEQWLETTVGPRIWLAEILRIPISGFRTIESCWKEWAMATEPQMTPAIFAPSTTRHKKKLQEWLGSPPDRPFIVAADSREEARAFIACFFLENDCLSTAPGSVVVFQSVETLKLLAESTSPFIVVVCSDEVECGIADVFRRRHCIAVRPRNSPFGEPDIAIDPLDREAFESALSDMGIETQRLERLLRQSGLSPTVLRRRLSQVPAIQTPPWAMDPEIARKLIPMALIGAWHAGFDADQEILATLSNDPFENVKSAVTDLLRNEDCPVWRVGDQCGVVSKIDALFAMTQFVTEQDLMNFLEMAEYVLSESDPALDLPENIRWQAGLFGKVREHSPALRSGIRDTLIFLAVHGNRLFSNRLGINVKEDVSVLVNRLLTPVTSKKLESYNHDLPDLAEAAPHVFLKVLQADLGQTQPVLKPLLRPAKDGLFASPPRLGLLWALERLAWHQKHFMDVVTILADLSRTRINDNWINKPVKSLASIFHSWLPQTAVSVSDRIQALKVICKHYPDVGWQICIGQINGRNDIGEYNVRPRWRAVAAGSMTPVSPNERSEFERAALDLVVNWPHHDGRTLSHLLPCLPRIGEEEQMKVLDCVNTWARTQSDEATIAETREQIGQLVYSLDASPPVLFAQAMTRARETFQQLIPKDAFMRLALPF
;
A
#
# COMPACT_ATOMS: atom_id res chain seq x y z
N MET A 1 -20.18 -17.37 49.34
CA MET A 1 -19.78 -16.92 50.68
C MET A 1 -18.32 -16.54 50.63
N ALA A 2 -18.01 -15.32 51.11
CA ALA A 2 -16.71 -14.70 51.41
C ALA A 2 -15.66 -14.54 50.27
N THR A 3 -14.92 -13.43 50.08
CA THR A 3 -15.12 -11.95 50.09
C THR A 3 -13.73 -11.31 49.90
N GLY A 4 -13.62 -10.24 49.09
CA GLY A 4 -12.49 -9.29 49.06
C GLY A 4 -12.26 -8.67 47.65
N SER A 5 -13.03 -7.64 47.22
CA SER A 5 -12.77 -6.17 47.29
C SER A 5 -11.54 -5.72 46.47
N CYS A 6 -11.55 -4.79 45.50
CA CYS A 6 -12.34 -3.59 45.19
C CYS A 6 -12.22 -3.24 43.67
N PRO A 7 -12.92 -2.24 43.09
CA PRO A 7 -13.66 -2.39 41.83
C PRO A 7 -13.13 -1.57 40.64
N MET A 8 -13.42 -2.08 39.43
CA MET A 8 -13.32 -1.35 38.16
C MET A 8 -14.54 -0.46 37.91
N SER A 9 -14.30 0.70 37.30
CA SER A 9 -15.24 1.74 36.89
C SER A 9 -16.16 1.34 35.73
N PRO A 10 -17.47 1.69 35.76
CA PRO A 10 -18.36 1.60 34.61
C PRO A 10 -18.88 2.97 34.17
N SER A 11 -18.83 3.29 32.86
CA SER A 11 -19.82 4.18 32.22
C SER A 11 -19.68 4.22 30.70
N PHE A 12 -20.34 3.27 30.03
CA PHE A 12 -20.86 3.42 28.67
C PHE A 12 -22.38 3.61 28.80
N ARG A 13 -22.88 4.84 28.64
CA ARG A 13 -24.31 5.17 28.41
C ARG A 13 -24.44 6.69 28.22
N ALA A 14 -24.59 7.13 26.97
CA ALA A 14 -25.40 8.29 26.54
C ALA A 14 -24.99 8.72 25.12
N PHE A 15 -25.51 8.06 24.10
CA PHE A 15 -25.55 8.58 22.72
C PHE A 15 -26.90 8.23 22.09
N SER A 16 -27.92 8.95 22.51
CA SER A 16 -29.20 9.02 21.82
C SER A 16 -29.88 10.35 22.19
N GLY A 17 -29.89 11.29 21.26
CA GLY A 17 -30.61 12.54 21.39
C GLY A 17 -29.72 13.76 21.16
N ILE A 18 -29.57 14.17 19.90
CA ILE A 18 -29.61 15.55 19.38
C ILE A 18 -29.57 15.38 17.84
N LEU A 19 -30.68 14.90 17.28
CA LEU A 19 -30.92 14.83 15.82
C LEU A 19 -32.34 15.36 15.55
N GLY A 20 -32.61 16.52 16.15
CA GLY A 20 -33.92 17.17 16.13
C GLY A 20 -33.79 18.61 16.60
N ARG A 21 -33.05 19.43 15.84
CA ARG A 21 -33.09 20.91 15.88
C ARG A 21 -32.25 21.51 14.73
N LEU A 22 -32.50 21.04 13.51
CA LEU A 22 -32.11 21.73 12.27
C LEU A 22 -33.35 21.81 11.37
N GLN A 23 -34.23 22.76 11.65
CA GLN A 23 -35.27 23.22 10.72
C GLN A 23 -35.93 24.46 11.32
N GLN A 24 -35.35 25.63 11.07
CA GLN A 24 -36.02 26.93 10.90
C GLN A 24 -34.96 28.04 10.91
N MET A 25 -34.51 28.42 9.72
CA MET A 25 -34.35 29.80 9.22
C MET A 25 -33.44 29.77 8.00
N LYS A 26 -33.93 30.37 6.91
CA LYS A 26 -33.34 30.50 5.58
C LYS A 26 -33.57 31.98 5.17
N PRO A 27 -32.97 32.50 4.09
CA PRO A 27 -31.61 33.07 4.06
C PRO A 27 -31.60 34.50 3.51
N GLU A 28 -30.53 35.27 3.72
CA GLU A 28 -30.13 36.35 2.80
C GLU A 28 -28.59 36.41 2.74
N TRP A 29 -28.06 36.96 1.64
CA TRP A 29 -26.66 37.22 1.27
C TRP A 29 -25.99 36.21 0.31
N ASP A 30 -26.06 36.57 -0.97
CA ASP A 30 -25.27 36.05 -2.10
C ASP A 30 -23.84 36.62 -2.10
N GLY A 31 -22.88 35.75 -2.46
CA GLY A 31 -21.64 36.08 -3.19
C GLY A 31 -20.45 36.63 -2.41
N PHE A 32 -19.38 35.83 -2.24
CA PHE A 32 -18.01 36.12 -2.71
C PHE A 32 -17.00 35.00 -2.31
N VAL A 33 -16.32 34.49 -3.33
CA VAL A 33 -14.94 33.99 -3.44
C VAL A 33 -14.12 33.81 -2.15
N ILE A 34 -13.71 32.57 -1.89
CA ILE A 34 -12.72 32.19 -0.88
C ILE A 34 -11.33 32.67 -1.36
N CYS A 35 -10.89 33.80 -0.81
CA CYS A 35 -9.51 34.28 -0.86
C CYS A 35 -8.81 33.85 0.45
N VAL A 36 -7.88 32.92 0.35
CA VAL A 36 -6.99 32.53 1.44
C VAL A 36 -6.03 33.69 1.69
N SER A 37 -6.32 34.52 2.69
CA SER A 37 -5.43 35.57 3.16
C SER A 37 -5.24 35.48 4.67
N CYS A 38 -3.96 35.50 5.05
CA CYS A 38 -3.40 36.01 6.29
C CYS A 38 -4.11 35.66 7.61
N ASN A 39 -3.65 34.60 8.26
CA ASN A 39 -3.89 34.39 9.68
C ASN A 39 -2.93 35.29 10.48
N VAL A 40 -3.28 36.58 10.61
CA VAL A 40 -2.70 37.50 11.60
C VAL A 40 -3.23 37.10 12.97
N SER A 41 -2.57 36.15 13.61
CA SER A 41 -2.68 35.95 15.05
C SER A 41 -1.68 36.87 15.76
N GLN A 42 -1.98 38.17 15.75
CA GLN A 42 -1.45 39.12 16.73
C GLN A 42 -2.07 38.79 18.09
N TYR A 43 -1.49 37.84 18.81
CA TYR A 43 -1.61 37.83 20.26
C TYR A 43 -0.68 38.92 20.81
N THR A 44 -1.31 39.85 21.51
CA THR A 44 -0.77 41.00 22.23
C THR A 44 0.33 40.57 23.22
N LYS A 45 1.56 40.37 22.74
CA LYS A 45 2.75 40.58 23.58
C LYS A 45 2.84 42.09 23.80
N MET A 46 2.36 42.55 24.95
CA MET A 46 2.75 43.84 25.51
C MET A 46 4.25 44.02 25.24
N MET A 47 4.61 45.06 24.50
CA MET A 47 5.97 45.51 24.35
C MET A 47 6.52 45.88 25.74
N LYS A 48 7.02 44.90 26.49
CA LYS A 48 8.11 45.16 27.42
C LYS A 48 9.29 45.48 26.52
N LYS A 49 9.76 46.74 26.58
CA LYS A 49 11.06 47.16 26.07
C LYS A 49 12.08 46.03 26.31
N PRO A 50 12.95 45.68 25.35
CA PRO A 50 14.01 44.71 25.60
C PRO A 50 14.76 45.18 26.84
N ILE A 51 14.71 44.38 27.91
CA ILE A 51 15.43 44.67 29.14
C ILE A 51 16.89 44.41 28.79
N ASN A 52 17.71 45.46 28.83
CA ASN A 52 19.14 45.31 28.62
C ASN A 52 19.68 44.28 29.65
N PRO A 53 20.28 43.16 29.25
CA PRO A 53 20.74 42.11 30.18
C PRO A 53 21.73 42.66 31.21
N LYS A 54 22.52 43.68 30.83
CA LYS A 54 23.44 44.40 31.74
C LYS A 54 22.69 45.23 32.80
N LEU A 55 21.50 45.72 32.47
CA LEU A 55 20.61 46.41 33.42
C LEU A 55 20.00 45.44 34.43
N GLU A 56 19.77 44.18 34.05
CA GLU A 56 19.27 43.14 34.95
C GLU A 56 20.30 42.76 36.00
N ILE A 57 21.57 42.57 35.59
CA ILE A 57 22.70 42.37 36.51
C ILE A 57 22.83 43.57 37.47
N GLY A 58 22.78 44.79 36.94
CA GLY A 58 22.80 46.01 37.76
C GLY A 58 21.64 46.09 38.77
N ARG A 59 20.45 45.61 38.38
CA ARG A 59 19.26 45.56 39.23
C ARG A 59 19.40 44.51 40.35
N ILE A 60 19.91 43.32 40.05
CA ILE A 60 20.19 42.26 41.04
C ILE A 60 21.20 42.77 42.07
N ILE A 61 22.29 43.38 41.62
CA ILE A 61 23.28 43.98 42.52
C ILE A 61 22.62 45.04 43.41
N ARG A 62 21.69 45.85 42.89
CA ARG A 62 21.00 46.87 43.68
C ARG A 62 19.97 46.32 44.67
N GLN A 63 19.24 45.27 44.30
CA GLN A 63 18.05 44.81 45.02
C GLN A 63 18.35 43.67 46.01
N GLU A 64 19.34 42.85 45.69
CA GLU A 64 19.60 41.58 46.39
C GLU A 64 20.98 41.57 47.06
N ILE A 65 21.97 42.25 46.48
CA ILE A 65 23.36 42.25 47.00
C ILE A 65 23.61 43.45 47.90
N ILE A 66 23.25 44.66 47.47
CA ILE A 66 23.41 45.87 48.30
C ILE A 66 22.27 45.91 49.34
N PRO A 67 22.58 46.06 50.65
CA PRO A 67 21.57 46.10 51.70
C PRO A 67 20.46 47.14 51.47
N LYS A 68 19.20 46.75 51.74
CA LYS A 68 18.04 47.63 51.59
C LYS A 68 18.15 48.86 52.50
N GLY A 69 17.96 50.04 51.93
CA GLY A 69 18.10 51.33 52.63
C GLY A 69 19.46 52.01 52.44
N MET A 70 20.49 51.30 51.96
CA MET A 70 21.81 51.89 51.67
C MET A 70 21.77 52.74 50.39
N SER A 71 22.34 53.94 50.45
CA SER A 71 22.48 54.81 49.28
C SER A 71 23.58 54.31 48.32
N VAL A 72 23.48 54.66 47.04
CA VAL A 72 24.52 54.31 46.04
C VAL A 72 25.87 54.96 46.39
N THR A 73 25.86 56.10 47.09
CA THR A 73 27.07 56.78 47.56
C THR A 73 27.77 55.97 48.66
N GLU A 74 27.03 55.54 49.68
CA GLU A 74 27.58 54.72 50.78
C GLU A 74 28.05 53.35 50.29
N ALA A 75 27.32 52.74 49.35
CA ALA A 75 27.71 51.46 48.76
C ALA A 75 29.01 51.59 47.94
N ALA A 76 29.19 52.69 47.21
CA ALA A 76 30.41 52.95 46.43
C ALA A 76 31.64 53.17 47.34
N GLU A 77 31.47 53.90 48.45
CA GLU A 77 32.51 54.10 49.46
C GLU A 77 32.96 52.78 50.09
N LYS A 78 32.00 51.92 50.49
CA LYS A 78 32.30 50.59 51.07
C LYS A 78 33.00 49.65 50.08
N LEU A 79 32.67 49.72 48.80
CA LEU A 79 33.32 48.96 47.73
C LEU A 79 34.66 49.56 47.27
N GLY A 80 35.05 50.73 47.79
CA GLY A 80 36.26 51.46 47.41
C GLY A 80 36.26 51.90 45.93
N VAL A 81 35.09 52.19 45.35
CA VAL A 81 34.91 52.63 43.95
C VAL A 81 34.30 54.03 43.88
N SER A 82 34.43 54.70 42.74
CA SER A 82 33.75 55.97 42.55
C SER A 82 32.23 55.76 42.40
N ARG A 83 31.43 56.68 42.96
CA ARG A 83 29.96 56.67 42.80
C ARG A 83 29.51 56.59 41.33
N PRO A 84 30.12 57.31 40.36
CA PRO A 84 29.76 57.17 38.95
C PRO A 84 30.03 55.77 38.39
N ALA A 85 31.10 55.10 38.81
CA ALA A 85 31.42 53.76 38.35
C ALA A 85 30.39 52.72 38.82
N LEU A 86 30.01 52.76 40.10
CA LEU A 86 28.94 51.90 40.63
C LEU A 86 27.60 52.24 39.99
N SER A 87 27.25 53.52 39.87
CA SER A 87 25.99 53.95 39.24
C SER A 87 25.86 53.47 37.80
N ARG A 88 26.93 53.56 37.00
CA ARG A 88 26.92 53.06 35.61
C ARG A 88 26.71 51.54 35.54
N LEU A 89 27.32 50.78 36.45
CA LEU A 89 27.11 49.34 36.54
C LEU A 89 25.64 49.01 36.91
N LEU A 90 25.11 49.65 37.95
CA LEU A 90 23.74 49.41 38.42
C LEU A 90 22.67 49.78 37.37
N ASN A 91 22.97 50.76 36.50
CA ASN A 91 22.11 51.18 35.40
C ASN A 91 22.40 50.46 34.07
N GLY A 92 23.21 49.40 34.07
CA GLY A 92 23.53 48.61 32.87
C GLY A 92 24.34 49.36 31.79
N GLN A 93 24.99 50.46 32.15
CA GLN A 93 25.83 51.29 31.27
C GLN A 93 27.33 50.92 31.35
N ALA A 94 27.69 49.95 32.18
CA ALA A 94 29.02 49.36 32.27
C ALA A 94 28.89 47.86 32.61
N ALA A 95 29.76 47.03 32.05
CA ALA A 95 29.83 45.60 32.36
C ALA A 95 30.43 45.36 33.77
N LEU A 96 29.99 44.30 34.44
CA LEU A 96 30.59 43.84 35.69
C LEU A 96 31.98 43.28 35.42
N SER A 97 33.03 43.95 35.88
CA SER A 97 34.39 43.40 35.79
C SER A 97 34.65 42.34 36.86
N PRO A 98 35.55 41.36 36.62
CA PRO A 98 35.99 40.40 37.64
C PRO A 98 36.45 41.06 38.94
N LYS A 99 37.15 42.20 38.82
CA LYS A 99 37.61 43.00 39.96
C LYS A 99 36.46 43.64 40.75
N MET A 100 35.37 44.02 40.09
CA MET A 100 34.18 44.56 40.75
C MET A 100 33.34 43.45 41.40
N ALA A 101 33.21 42.30 40.75
CA ALA A 101 32.53 41.13 41.32
C ALA A 101 33.23 40.66 42.61
N LEU A 102 34.56 40.64 42.63
CA LEU A 102 35.34 40.37 43.84
C LEU A 102 35.06 41.38 44.95
N ARG A 103 34.98 42.68 44.63
CA ARG A 103 34.63 43.71 45.62
C ARG A 103 33.23 43.51 46.20
N LEU A 104 32.25 43.13 45.37
CA LEU A 104 30.89 42.80 45.82
C LEU A 104 30.86 41.58 46.73
N LYS A 105 31.67 40.55 46.44
CA LYS A 105 31.85 39.38 47.30
C LYS A 105 32.43 39.76 48.67
N GLU A 106 33.57 40.44 48.68
CA GLU A 106 34.27 40.79 49.93
C GLU A 106 33.49 41.80 50.79
N THR A 107 32.68 42.67 50.17
CA THR A 107 31.98 43.75 50.88
C THR A 107 30.54 43.37 51.28
N PHE A 108 29.85 42.58 50.46
CA PHE A 108 28.42 42.27 50.63
C PHE A 108 28.10 40.77 50.57
N GLY A 109 29.08 39.89 50.46
CA GLY A 109 28.88 38.43 50.42
C GLY A 109 28.29 37.91 49.11
N ALA A 110 28.43 38.66 48.01
CA ALA A 110 27.93 38.24 46.69
C ALA A 110 28.60 36.95 46.18
N ASP A 111 27.83 36.12 45.45
CA ASP A 111 28.38 35.00 44.69
C ASP A 111 29.08 35.51 43.42
N ILE A 112 30.39 35.29 43.34
CA ILE A 112 31.21 35.75 42.24
C ILE A 112 31.05 34.90 40.97
N GLU A 113 30.83 33.59 41.12
CA GLU A 113 30.69 32.67 39.98
C GLU A 113 29.36 32.90 39.30
N GLU A 114 28.29 33.08 40.09
CA GLU A 114 26.96 33.42 39.58
C GLU A 114 26.98 34.75 38.82
N LEU A 115 27.51 35.82 39.43
CA LEU A 115 27.55 37.14 38.80
C LEU A 115 28.41 37.19 37.52
N LEU A 116 29.54 36.47 37.48
CA LEU A 116 30.39 36.40 36.29
C LEU A 116 29.80 35.51 35.21
N SER A 117 29.11 34.43 35.57
CA SER A 117 28.32 33.62 34.62
C SER A 117 27.21 34.46 33.98
N MET A 118 26.45 35.22 34.78
CA MET A 118 25.42 36.13 34.28
C MET A 118 26.00 37.23 33.38
N GLN A 119 27.15 37.80 33.76
CA GLN A 119 27.85 38.78 32.92
C GLN A 119 28.34 38.16 31.61
N GLY A 120 28.88 36.94 31.64
CA GLY A 120 29.28 36.19 30.45
C GLY A 120 28.10 35.88 29.54
N ALA A 121 26.93 35.54 30.08
CA ALA A 121 25.70 35.36 29.32
C ALA A 121 25.21 36.68 28.69
N ALA A 122 25.20 37.78 29.46
CA ALA A 122 24.81 39.11 28.98
C ALA A 122 25.76 39.67 27.91
N ASP A 123 27.07 39.42 28.03
CA ASP A 123 28.05 39.79 27.00
C ASP A 123 27.90 38.90 25.77
N SER A 124 27.61 37.60 25.93
CA SER A 124 27.33 36.70 24.80
C SER A 124 26.09 37.13 24.01
N GLU A 125 25.02 37.57 24.67
CA GLU A 125 23.84 38.15 24.00
C GLU A 125 24.16 39.48 23.29
N SER A 126 24.97 40.35 23.92
CA SER A 126 25.40 41.62 23.31
C SER A 126 26.30 41.40 22.09
N HIS A 127 27.13 40.36 22.13
CA HIS A 127 28.01 39.95 21.03
C HIS A 127 27.29 39.07 19.99
N HIS A 128 26.10 38.56 20.28
CA HIS A 128 25.30 37.74 19.36
C HIS A 128 24.97 38.51 18.07
N ASP A 129 24.61 39.79 18.20
CA ASP A 129 24.36 40.68 17.05
C ASP A 129 25.63 40.99 16.23
N GLN A 130 26.82 40.97 16.85
CA GLN A 130 28.10 41.11 16.15
C GLN A 130 28.58 39.79 15.53
N HIS A 131 28.32 38.64 16.17
CA HIS A 131 28.65 37.30 15.68
C HIS A 131 27.85 36.94 14.42
N ARG A 132 26.61 37.45 14.29
CA ARG A 132 25.79 37.33 13.06
C ARG A 132 26.43 37.92 11.80
N MET A 133 27.46 38.76 11.96
CA MET A 133 28.16 39.44 10.86
C MET A 133 29.51 38.83 10.48
N ILE A 134 30.00 37.77 11.15
CA ILE A 134 31.30 37.15 10.82
C ILE A 134 31.06 35.90 9.94
N PRO A 135 31.26 35.99 8.61
CA PRO A 135 31.26 34.83 7.74
C PRO A 135 32.52 34.00 8.01
N VAL A 136 32.35 32.75 8.44
CA VAL A 136 33.46 31.81 8.66
C VAL A 136 33.29 30.64 7.70
N THR A 137 34.37 30.26 7.03
CA THR A 137 34.41 29.10 6.14
C THR A 137 34.49 27.82 6.97
N ARG A 138 33.68 26.84 6.60
CA ARG A 138 33.71 25.52 7.24
C ARG A 138 34.93 24.73 6.80
N TYR A 139 35.57 24.05 7.75
CA TYR A 139 36.56 23.03 7.45
C TYR A 139 35.86 21.79 6.89
N VAL A 140 36.29 21.35 5.71
CA VAL A 140 35.94 20.07 5.11
C VAL A 140 37.26 19.46 4.59
N PRO A 141 37.60 18.23 4.96
CA PRO A 141 38.77 17.54 4.39
C PRO A 141 38.65 17.42 2.88
N ASP A 142 39.79 17.32 2.17
CA ASP A 142 39.73 17.05 0.74
C ASP A 142 39.40 15.57 0.48
N PHE A 143 38.34 15.32 -0.28
CA PHE A 143 37.85 13.97 -0.57
C PHE A 143 37.36 13.75 -2.00
N LEU A 144 37.17 14.83 -2.80
CA LEU A 144 36.51 14.77 -4.11
C LEU A 144 36.65 16.06 -4.94
N THR A 145 37.55 16.18 -5.90
CA THR A 145 37.77 17.48 -6.58
C THR A 145 36.70 17.82 -7.66
N ILE A 146 36.00 18.94 -7.38
CA ILE A 146 35.04 19.78 -8.13
C ILE A 146 35.54 20.87 -9.09
N THR A 147 36.23 20.60 -10.20
CA THR A 147 36.83 21.74 -10.96
C THR A 147 35.81 22.64 -11.67
N ALA A 148 36.08 23.95 -11.76
CA ALA A 148 35.28 24.91 -12.52
C ALA A 148 35.08 24.47 -13.98
N ASN A 149 36.10 23.90 -14.62
CA ASN A 149 36.01 23.36 -15.97
C ASN A 149 34.94 22.26 -16.11
N GLN A 150 34.79 21.41 -15.09
CA GLN A 150 33.73 20.39 -15.07
C GLN A 150 32.34 21.03 -14.89
N ILE A 151 32.23 22.09 -14.09
CA ILE A 151 30.99 22.86 -13.91
C ILE A 151 30.61 23.58 -15.21
N GLU A 152 31.56 24.18 -15.94
CA GLU A 152 31.33 24.77 -17.26
C GLU A 152 30.87 23.74 -18.28
N ALA A 153 31.58 22.60 -18.36
CA ALA A 153 31.23 21.51 -19.25
C ALA A 153 29.84 20.95 -18.98
N TRP A 154 29.39 20.98 -17.72
CA TRP A 154 28.02 20.66 -17.34
C TRP A 154 27.02 21.69 -17.86
N GLY A 155 27.30 22.99 -17.68
CA GLY A 155 26.49 24.08 -18.22
C GLY A 155 26.33 24.04 -19.76
N MET A 156 27.35 23.58 -20.48
CA MET A 156 27.29 23.37 -21.94
C MET A 156 26.21 22.37 -22.36
N ARG A 157 25.86 21.40 -21.51
CA ARG A 157 24.83 20.38 -21.79
C ARG A 157 23.40 20.91 -21.67
N LYS A 158 23.20 22.23 -21.49
CA LYS A 158 21.95 23.03 -21.46
C LYS A 158 20.73 22.43 -20.77
N THR A 159 20.17 21.32 -21.23
CA THR A 159 18.90 20.77 -20.72
C THR A 159 19.01 20.29 -19.27
N PRO A 160 19.90 19.34 -18.90
CA PRO A 160 19.96 18.85 -17.51
C PRO A 160 20.49 19.90 -16.54
N ALA A 161 21.45 20.72 -16.98
CA ALA A 161 22.07 21.73 -16.13
C ALA A 161 21.11 22.88 -15.79
N ARG A 162 20.24 23.28 -16.73
CA ARG A 162 19.26 24.35 -16.49
C ARG A 162 18.24 23.97 -15.42
N ASP A 163 17.80 22.72 -15.41
CA ASP A 163 16.76 22.26 -14.48
C ASP A 163 17.33 21.90 -13.08
N LEU A 164 18.65 21.63 -13.00
CA LEU A 164 19.33 21.16 -11.79
C LEU A 164 20.25 22.20 -11.14
N LEU A 165 20.66 23.27 -11.84
CA LEU A 165 21.43 24.37 -11.23
C LEU A 165 20.68 25.05 -10.08
N PRO A 166 19.37 25.38 -10.18
CA PRO A 166 18.62 25.86 -9.02
C PRO A 166 18.66 24.88 -7.83
N VAL A 167 18.63 23.56 -8.11
CA VAL A 167 18.70 22.51 -7.08
C VAL A 167 20.08 22.48 -6.41
N LEU A 168 21.17 22.66 -7.17
CA LEU A 168 22.52 22.78 -6.63
C LEU A 168 22.62 23.98 -5.69
N VAL A 169 22.17 25.16 -6.14
CA VAL A 169 22.19 26.39 -5.34
C VAL A 169 21.33 26.23 -4.09
N ARG A 170 20.14 25.62 -4.20
CA ARG A 170 19.28 25.30 -3.06
C ARG A 170 20.01 24.47 -2.01
N ARG A 171 20.70 23.41 -2.42
CA ARG A 171 21.46 22.52 -1.53
C ARG A 171 22.65 23.25 -0.88
N LEU A 172 23.39 24.06 -1.65
CA LEU A 172 24.50 24.86 -1.14
C LEU A 172 24.04 25.91 -0.12
N VAL A 173 22.95 26.62 -0.41
CA VAL A 173 22.33 27.60 0.51
C VAL A 173 21.82 26.91 1.76
N HIS A 174 21.12 25.78 1.61
CA HIS A 174 20.62 25.00 2.73
C HIS A 174 21.76 24.55 3.68
N ASP A 175 22.84 23.99 3.12
CA ASP A 175 23.96 23.53 3.94
C ASP A 175 24.71 24.71 4.59
N THR A 176 24.98 25.79 3.87
CA THR A 176 25.89 26.88 4.33
C THR A 176 25.20 28.10 4.95
N GLY A 177 23.89 28.25 4.76
CA GLY A 177 23.10 29.36 5.30
C GLY A 177 23.02 29.33 6.82
N ARG A 178 22.69 30.48 7.42
CA ARG A 178 22.53 30.63 8.88
C ARG A 178 21.18 31.25 9.19
N GLU A 179 20.48 30.68 10.18
CA GLU A 179 19.14 31.13 10.59
C GLU A 179 18.17 31.26 9.39
N LEU A 180 18.13 30.25 8.52
CA LEU A 180 17.26 30.25 7.33
C LEU A 180 15.78 30.20 7.75
N GLN A 181 15.02 31.23 7.40
CA GLN A 181 13.58 31.34 7.68
C GLN A 181 12.74 30.98 6.46
N HIS A 182 13.26 31.24 5.26
CA HIS A 182 12.62 30.90 4.00
C HIS A 182 13.67 30.55 2.96
N LEU A 183 13.44 29.48 2.20
CA LEU A 183 14.30 28.99 1.12
C LEU A 183 13.40 28.44 0.02
N ASP A 184 13.36 29.12 -1.12
CA ASP A 184 12.62 28.69 -2.32
C ASP A 184 13.55 28.73 -3.53
N PHE A 185 13.73 27.58 -4.17
CA PHE A 185 14.47 27.42 -5.43
C PHE A 185 13.77 26.30 -6.21
N PRO A 186 12.83 26.63 -7.10
CA PRO A 186 12.15 25.62 -7.90
C PRO A 186 13.13 24.93 -8.86
N GLY A 187 13.12 23.60 -8.86
CA GLY A 187 13.93 22.76 -9.75
C GLY A 187 13.08 21.71 -10.46
N PHE A 188 13.71 20.89 -11.31
CA PHE A 188 13.04 19.86 -12.12
C PHE A 188 11.91 20.45 -12.99
N ASP A 189 10.71 19.86 -12.98
CA ASP A 189 9.56 20.30 -13.78
C ASP A 189 9.11 21.74 -13.50
N ASN A 190 9.43 22.25 -12.30
CA ASN A 190 9.10 23.62 -11.88
C ASN A 190 10.23 24.64 -12.15
N ALA A 191 11.37 24.21 -12.70
CA ALA A 191 12.54 25.09 -12.95
C ALA A 191 12.25 26.24 -13.95
N GLN A 192 11.11 26.21 -14.65
CA GLN A 192 10.71 27.23 -15.64
C GLN A 192 9.50 28.07 -15.20
N ARG A 193 9.15 28.03 -13.92
CA ARG A 193 8.04 28.82 -13.36
C ARG A 193 8.28 30.33 -13.58
N HIS A 194 7.21 31.07 -13.84
CA HIS A 194 7.26 32.53 -13.94
C HIS A 194 7.53 33.13 -12.55
N GLY A 195 8.70 33.71 -12.34
CA GLY A 195 9.13 34.21 -11.02
C GLY A 195 10.63 34.48 -10.97
N PHE A 196 11.19 34.60 -9.77
CA PHE A 196 12.64 34.52 -9.54
C PHE A 196 13.07 33.05 -9.61
N ASP A 197 14.34 32.80 -9.95
CA ASP A 197 14.86 31.43 -9.93
C ASP A 197 15.11 30.94 -8.48
N GLY A 198 15.24 31.86 -7.53
CA GLY A 198 15.15 31.56 -6.11
C GLY A 198 15.00 32.77 -5.19
N GLN A 199 14.56 32.51 -3.96
CA GLN A 199 14.38 33.48 -2.88
C GLN A 199 14.85 32.88 -1.55
N VAL A 200 15.59 33.69 -0.77
CA VAL A 200 16.13 33.27 0.53
C VAL A 200 15.92 34.37 1.55
N LEU A 201 15.45 34.01 2.74
CA LEU A 201 15.44 34.87 3.91
C LEU A 201 16.33 34.25 4.99
N ALA A 202 17.50 34.84 5.22
CA ALA A 202 18.47 34.39 6.21
C ALA A 202 18.60 35.38 7.37
N GLY A 203 18.57 34.90 8.62
CA GLY A 203 18.73 35.73 9.82
C GLY A 203 20.17 36.20 10.07
N ALA A 204 21.17 35.52 9.50
CA ALA A 204 22.57 35.88 9.62
C ALA A 204 23.34 35.69 8.31
N ALA A 205 24.44 36.43 8.14
CA ALA A 205 25.25 36.36 6.93
C ALA A 205 26.12 35.09 6.95
N ALA A 206 26.17 34.39 5.82
CA ALA A 206 27.19 33.40 5.52
C ALA A 206 28.06 33.87 4.34
N LEU A 207 29.17 33.19 4.08
CA LEU A 207 30.17 33.61 3.08
C LEU A 207 29.54 33.93 1.71
N LYS A 208 28.72 33.01 1.19
CA LYS A 208 28.04 33.15 -0.11
C LYS A 208 26.52 33.40 0.01
N VAL A 209 25.98 33.44 1.23
CA VAL A 209 24.53 33.68 1.50
C VAL A 209 24.34 35.00 2.25
N PRO A 210 23.73 36.03 1.65
CA PRO A 210 23.50 37.33 2.29
C PRO A 210 22.52 37.26 3.47
N ALA A 211 22.66 38.17 4.44
CA ALA A 211 21.68 38.35 5.51
C ALA A 211 20.47 39.19 5.06
N GLY A 212 19.28 38.80 5.49
CA GLY A 212 18.01 39.39 5.07
C GLY A 212 17.43 38.73 3.83
N LEU A 213 16.54 39.44 3.14
CA LEU A 213 15.91 38.96 1.92
C LEU A 213 16.90 39.03 0.75
N SER A 214 17.10 37.92 0.05
CA SER A 214 17.88 37.87 -1.19
C SER A 214 17.11 37.19 -2.31
N VAL A 215 17.24 37.74 -3.51
CA VAL A 215 16.63 37.22 -4.75
C VAL A 215 17.72 36.71 -5.68
N TRP A 216 17.49 35.55 -6.28
CA TRP A 216 18.50 34.80 -7.02
C TRP A 216 18.05 34.56 -8.46
N GLU A 217 18.96 34.81 -9.39
CA GLU A 217 18.85 34.43 -10.80
C GLU A 217 19.98 33.47 -11.13
N VAL A 218 19.65 32.37 -11.81
CA VAL A 218 20.62 31.32 -12.14
C VAL A 218 20.65 31.06 -13.65
N SER A 219 21.84 30.94 -14.21
CA SER A 219 22.02 30.90 -15.67
C SER A 219 23.04 29.85 -16.10
N VAL A 220 22.71 29.16 -17.18
CA VAL A 220 23.64 28.30 -17.94
C VAL A 220 24.03 28.93 -19.30
N ALA A 221 23.69 30.22 -19.50
CA ALA A 221 23.95 30.92 -20.75
C ALA A 221 25.45 31.23 -20.93
N ARG A 222 25.97 30.95 -22.13
CA ARG A 222 27.38 31.12 -22.50
C ARG A 222 27.90 32.56 -22.40
N GLU A 223 27.03 33.55 -22.49
CA GLU A 223 27.39 34.97 -22.34
C GLU A 223 26.88 35.51 -20.99
N PRO A 224 27.59 35.23 -19.87
CA PRO A 224 27.09 35.54 -18.52
C PRO A 224 26.82 37.03 -18.34
N GLN A 225 27.70 37.91 -18.83
CA GLN A 225 27.51 39.36 -18.70
C GLN A 225 26.23 39.87 -19.37
N LYS A 226 25.95 39.47 -20.62
CA LYS A 226 24.75 39.93 -21.34
C LYS A 226 23.48 39.42 -20.66
N LYS A 227 23.52 38.19 -20.14
CA LYS A 227 22.40 37.57 -19.43
C LYS A 227 22.17 38.25 -18.08
N ALA A 228 23.21 38.45 -17.27
CA ALA A 228 23.14 39.15 -16.00
C ALA A 228 22.56 40.56 -16.16
N GLU A 229 22.99 41.31 -17.17
CA GLU A 229 22.48 42.65 -17.45
C GLU A 229 20.99 42.65 -17.84
N ARG A 230 20.58 41.68 -18.66
CA ARG A 230 19.19 41.52 -19.09
C ARG A 230 18.28 41.18 -17.90
N ASP A 231 18.70 40.23 -17.07
CA ASP A 231 17.89 39.78 -15.94
C ASP A 231 17.82 40.85 -14.86
N TYR A 232 18.94 41.51 -14.56
CA TYR A 232 18.99 42.65 -13.64
C TYR A 232 17.98 43.74 -14.03
N LYS A 233 17.96 44.18 -15.30
CA LYS A 233 16.98 45.16 -15.81
C LYS A 233 15.55 44.65 -15.72
N ALA A 234 15.31 43.41 -16.14
CA ALA A 234 13.98 42.81 -16.08
C ALA A 234 13.41 42.71 -14.65
N ARG A 235 14.27 42.63 -13.62
CA ARG A 235 13.86 42.63 -12.21
C ARG A 235 13.64 44.02 -11.64
N LEU A 236 14.46 44.99 -12.03
CA LEU A 236 14.24 46.41 -11.70
C LEU A 236 12.85 46.90 -12.15
N ASP A 237 12.41 46.48 -13.32
CA ASP A 237 11.12 46.90 -13.89
C ASP A 237 9.90 46.24 -13.18
N LYS A 238 10.11 45.16 -12.41
CA LYS A 238 9.02 44.34 -11.84
C LYS A 238 8.76 44.53 -10.36
N LEU A 239 9.77 44.89 -9.55
CA LEU A 239 9.62 45.02 -8.10
C LEU A 239 9.38 46.49 -7.68
N PRO A 240 8.64 46.76 -6.58
CA PRO A 240 8.59 48.09 -5.98
C PRO A 240 9.97 48.55 -5.47
N GLN A 241 10.32 49.83 -5.65
CA GLN A 241 11.60 50.40 -5.22
C GLN A 241 11.94 50.17 -3.73
N THR A 242 10.93 50.15 -2.86
CA THR A 242 11.09 49.86 -1.43
C THR A 242 11.59 48.44 -1.15
N GLN A 243 11.07 47.45 -1.88
CA GLN A 243 11.54 46.06 -1.75
C GLN A 243 12.93 45.85 -2.35
N GLN A 244 13.27 46.57 -3.42
CA GLN A 244 14.61 46.50 -4.04
C GLN A 244 15.68 47.03 -3.08
N ALA A 245 15.43 48.18 -2.44
CA ALA A 245 16.35 48.79 -1.48
C ALA A 245 16.57 47.94 -0.21
N GLU A 246 15.63 47.05 0.14
CA GLU A 246 15.73 46.16 1.31
C GLU A 246 16.30 44.77 0.98
N SER A 247 16.44 44.43 -0.31
CA SER A 247 16.84 43.08 -0.75
C SER A 247 18.18 43.05 -1.49
N THR A 248 18.87 41.90 -1.39
CA THR A 248 20.13 41.64 -2.08
C THR A 248 19.88 40.86 -3.38
N TYR A 249 20.37 41.36 -4.51
CA TYR A 249 20.31 40.65 -5.80
C TYR A 249 21.53 39.76 -5.99
N VAL A 250 21.32 38.49 -6.32
CA VAL A 250 22.39 37.52 -6.54
C VAL A 250 22.25 36.86 -7.91
N PHE A 251 23.31 36.90 -8.71
CA PHE A 251 23.38 36.23 -10.01
C PHE A 251 24.36 35.05 -9.96
N VAL A 252 23.95 33.87 -10.42
CA VAL A 252 24.79 32.66 -10.43
C VAL A 252 24.90 32.12 -11.84
N THR A 253 26.11 31.75 -12.27
CA THR A 253 26.35 31.17 -13.59
C THR A 253 27.29 29.97 -13.53
N THR A 254 27.05 28.97 -14.38
CA THR A 254 27.95 27.81 -14.55
C THR A 254 29.19 28.12 -15.39
N TRP A 255 29.31 29.34 -15.91
CA TRP A 255 30.44 29.77 -16.75
C TRP A 255 31.39 30.66 -15.95
N ASN A 256 32.71 30.53 -16.15
CA ASN A 256 33.65 31.54 -15.69
C ASN A 256 33.32 32.88 -16.35
N TRP A 257 33.47 33.96 -15.57
CA TRP A 257 33.05 35.28 -16.01
C TRP A 257 34.18 36.31 -15.83
N ASP A 258 34.89 36.53 -16.93
CA ASP A 258 35.87 37.62 -17.04
C ASP A 258 35.16 38.99 -16.92
N GLY A 259 35.56 39.80 -15.94
CA GLY A 259 34.94 41.10 -15.65
C GLY A 259 33.73 41.05 -14.70
N LYS A 260 33.46 39.90 -14.05
CA LYS A 260 32.45 39.76 -12.97
C LYS A 260 32.59 40.85 -11.91
N ASP A 261 33.79 41.04 -11.36
CA ASP A 261 34.03 41.97 -10.25
C ASP A 261 33.77 43.42 -10.65
N ASP A 262 34.13 43.80 -11.88
CA ASP A 262 33.87 45.14 -12.42
C ASP A 262 32.37 45.36 -12.68
N TRP A 263 31.63 44.32 -13.07
CA TRP A 263 30.18 44.40 -13.17
C TRP A 263 29.53 44.56 -11.79
N VAL A 264 29.91 43.75 -10.81
CA VAL A 264 29.40 43.83 -9.43
C VAL A 264 29.68 45.20 -8.81
N LYS A 265 30.90 45.73 -8.96
CA LYS A 265 31.26 47.08 -8.48
C LYS A 265 30.40 48.16 -9.11
N ARG A 266 30.22 48.12 -10.44
CA ARG A 266 29.39 49.09 -11.16
C ARG A 266 27.93 49.05 -10.73
N LYS A 267 27.36 47.86 -10.52
CA LYS A 267 25.96 47.71 -10.10
C LYS A 267 25.72 48.13 -8.65
N ASN A 268 26.62 47.80 -7.74
CA ASN A 268 26.53 48.30 -6.36
C ASN A 268 26.63 49.83 -6.29
N ALA A 269 27.41 50.47 -7.17
CA ALA A 269 27.51 51.93 -7.21
C ALA A 269 26.21 52.64 -7.63
N LEU A 270 25.26 51.94 -8.26
CA LEU A 270 23.95 52.50 -8.64
C LEU A 270 23.01 52.63 -7.44
N GLY A 271 23.22 51.84 -6.37
CA GLY A 271 22.39 51.89 -5.16
C GLY A 271 20.93 51.45 -5.33
N GLU A 272 20.59 50.78 -6.43
CA GLU A 272 19.22 50.34 -6.73
C GLU A 272 18.77 49.16 -5.85
N TRP A 273 19.72 48.35 -5.38
CA TRP A 273 19.51 47.23 -4.46
C TRP A 273 20.32 47.44 -3.18
N LYS A 274 19.94 46.75 -2.09
CA LYS A 274 20.74 46.75 -0.84
C LYS A 274 22.20 46.36 -1.10
N GLU A 275 22.38 45.31 -1.91
CA GLU A 275 23.67 44.80 -2.36
C GLU A 275 23.45 43.98 -3.63
N VAL A 276 24.45 43.95 -4.51
CA VAL A 276 24.50 43.10 -5.71
C VAL A 276 25.69 42.13 -5.59
N ARG A 277 25.45 40.83 -5.78
CA ARG A 277 26.49 39.78 -5.82
C ARG A 277 26.40 38.95 -7.09
N ALA A 278 27.53 38.42 -7.54
CA ALA A 278 27.60 37.47 -8.65
C ALA A 278 28.55 36.32 -8.33
N TYR A 279 28.19 35.10 -8.73
CA TYR A 279 28.98 33.89 -8.56
C TYR A 279 29.13 33.15 -9.89
N ASP A 280 30.37 32.83 -10.25
CA ASP A 280 30.71 32.08 -11.46
C ASP A 280 31.12 30.62 -11.18
N ALA A 281 31.61 29.91 -12.20
CA ALA A 281 32.06 28.53 -12.06
C ALA A 281 33.18 28.35 -11.01
N SER A 282 34.12 29.31 -10.94
CA SER A 282 35.19 29.32 -9.94
C SER A 282 34.65 29.56 -8.52
N ASP A 283 33.66 30.43 -8.36
CA ASP A 283 32.97 30.61 -7.08
C ASP A 283 32.21 29.37 -6.64
N LEU A 284 31.56 28.66 -7.58
CA LEU A 284 30.82 27.44 -7.30
C LEU A 284 31.76 26.29 -6.89
N GLU A 285 32.90 26.15 -7.56
CA GLU A 285 33.99 25.23 -7.17
C GLU A 285 34.41 25.47 -5.73
N GLN A 286 34.77 26.70 -5.37
CA GLN A 286 35.17 27.06 -4.00
C GLN A 286 34.04 26.89 -2.99
N TRP A 287 32.79 27.14 -3.38
CA TRP A 287 31.64 26.94 -2.49
C TRP A 287 31.44 25.44 -2.19
N LEU A 288 31.58 24.58 -3.19
CA LEU A 288 31.46 23.13 -3.04
C LEU A 288 32.50 22.56 -2.08
N GLU A 289 33.72 23.09 -2.07
CA GLU A 289 34.79 22.67 -1.13
C GLU A 289 34.38 22.83 0.33
N THR A 290 33.44 23.72 0.64
CA THR A 290 32.94 23.97 2.00
C THR A 290 31.79 23.04 2.42
N THR A 291 31.39 22.12 1.55
CA THR A 291 30.21 21.25 1.72
C THR A 291 30.54 19.78 1.45
N VAL A 292 29.75 18.87 2.05
CA VAL A 292 29.88 17.42 1.83
C VAL A 292 28.77 16.92 0.90
N GLY A 293 27.50 17.04 1.29
CA GLY A 293 26.38 16.51 0.52
C GLY A 293 26.23 17.08 -0.90
N PRO A 294 26.16 18.42 -1.09
CA PRO A 294 26.07 19.05 -2.40
C PRO A 294 27.22 18.65 -3.34
N ARG A 295 28.44 18.51 -2.79
CA ARG A 295 29.63 18.06 -3.51
C ARG A 295 29.50 16.61 -3.98
N ILE A 296 29.05 15.69 -3.13
CA ILE A 296 28.76 14.29 -3.51
C ILE A 296 27.66 14.22 -4.57
N TRP A 297 26.56 14.95 -4.36
CA TRP A 297 25.42 14.99 -5.28
C TRP A 297 25.81 15.48 -6.68
N LEU A 298 26.61 16.55 -6.77
CA LEU A 298 27.07 17.04 -8.06
C LEU A 298 28.01 16.04 -8.74
N ALA A 299 28.91 15.39 -7.99
CA ALA A 299 29.77 14.35 -8.56
C ALA A 299 28.98 13.18 -9.16
N GLU A 300 27.89 12.74 -8.52
CA GLU A 300 26.99 11.72 -9.06
C GLU A 300 26.34 12.16 -10.38
N ILE A 301 25.87 13.42 -10.47
CA ILE A 301 25.30 13.99 -11.71
C ILE A 301 26.35 14.10 -12.82
N LEU A 302 27.56 14.53 -12.47
CA LEU A 302 28.68 14.64 -13.40
C LEU A 302 29.27 13.27 -13.78
N ARG A 303 28.84 12.20 -13.10
CA ARG A 303 29.38 10.83 -13.21
C ARG A 303 30.88 10.76 -12.91
N ILE A 304 31.33 11.58 -11.96
CA ILE A 304 32.68 11.48 -11.42
C ILE A 304 32.75 10.21 -10.55
N PRO A 305 33.74 9.33 -10.74
CA PRO A 305 33.87 8.13 -9.92
C PRO A 305 34.03 8.48 -8.44
N ILE A 306 33.11 7.97 -7.61
CA ILE A 306 33.13 8.13 -6.16
C ILE A 306 33.09 6.76 -5.48
N SER A 307 33.88 6.60 -4.41
CA SER A 307 34.00 5.36 -3.64
C SER A 307 33.80 5.64 -2.16
N GLY A 308 33.12 4.71 -1.47
CA GLY A 308 32.95 4.75 -0.02
C GLY A 308 31.78 5.61 0.48
N PHE A 309 31.05 6.31 -0.39
CA PHE A 309 29.85 7.06 -0.03
C PHE A 309 28.87 7.24 -1.21
N ARG A 310 27.61 7.54 -0.89
CA ARG A 310 26.51 7.83 -1.82
C ARG A 310 25.53 8.84 -1.22
N THR A 311 24.78 9.53 -2.08
CA THR A 311 23.57 10.24 -1.63
C THR A 311 22.41 9.27 -1.38
N ILE A 312 21.51 9.62 -0.47
CA ILE A 312 20.34 8.78 -0.19
C ILE A 312 19.39 8.69 -1.41
N GLU A 313 19.33 9.75 -2.22
CA GLU A 313 18.53 9.81 -3.44
C GLU A 313 19.05 8.85 -4.51
N SER A 314 20.37 8.73 -4.66
CA SER A 314 20.98 7.75 -5.56
C SER A 314 20.70 6.32 -5.09
N CYS A 315 20.72 6.06 -3.78
CA CYS A 315 20.33 4.76 -3.23
C CYS A 315 18.87 4.38 -3.56
N TRP A 316 17.92 5.32 -3.47
CA TRP A 316 16.53 5.09 -3.89
C TRP A 316 16.44 4.80 -5.39
N LYS A 317 17.12 5.59 -6.20
CA LYS A 317 17.11 5.44 -7.66
C LYS A 317 17.62 4.07 -8.08
N GLU A 318 18.73 3.60 -7.49
CA GLU A 318 19.27 2.26 -7.75
C GLU A 318 18.30 1.15 -7.32
N TRP A 319 17.63 1.31 -6.17
CA TRP A 319 16.63 0.36 -5.69
C TRP A 319 15.42 0.26 -6.63
N ALA A 320 14.85 1.41 -7.02
CA ALA A 320 13.67 1.51 -7.86
C ALA A 320 13.91 1.10 -9.32
N MET A 321 15.07 1.45 -9.89
CA MET A 321 15.43 1.10 -11.27
C MET A 321 15.73 -0.40 -11.45
N ALA A 322 15.90 -1.14 -10.35
CA ALA A 322 16.11 -2.57 -10.40
C ALA A 322 14.86 -3.36 -10.83
N THR A 323 13.67 -2.73 -10.91
CA THR A 323 12.39 -3.39 -11.20
C THR A 323 11.72 -2.90 -12.48
N GLU A 324 10.89 -3.76 -13.08
CA GLU A 324 10.05 -3.42 -14.23
C GLU A 324 8.57 -3.82 -13.97
N PRO A 325 7.63 -2.84 -13.84
CA PRO A 325 7.85 -1.39 -13.84
C PRO A 325 8.68 -0.89 -12.63
N GLN A 326 9.21 0.33 -12.72
CA GLN A 326 10.01 0.94 -11.66
C GLN A 326 9.19 1.09 -10.37
N MET A 327 9.79 0.74 -9.24
CA MET A 327 9.12 0.85 -7.94
C MET A 327 8.94 2.32 -7.55
N THR A 328 7.77 2.67 -7.03
CA THR A 328 7.45 4.04 -6.63
C THR A 328 7.51 4.21 -5.10
N PRO A 329 7.70 5.44 -4.58
CA PRO A 329 7.73 5.69 -3.13
C PRO A 329 6.47 5.25 -2.39
N ALA A 330 5.34 5.11 -3.10
CA ALA A 330 4.06 4.66 -2.56
C ALA A 330 4.15 3.33 -1.78
N ILE A 331 5.11 2.45 -2.11
CA ILE A 331 5.34 1.19 -1.39
C ILE A 331 5.73 1.41 0.08
N PHE A 332 6.32 2.55 0.43
CA PHE A 332 6.72 2.89 1.80
C PHE A 332 5.83 3.96 2.46
N ALA A 333 4.87 4.55 1.73
CA ALA A 333 4.03 5.66 2.22
C ALA A 333 3.30 5.39 3.56
N PRO A 334 2.74 4.18 3.83
CA PRO A 334 2.15 3.89 5.14
C PRO A 334 3.20 3.93 6.27
N SER A 335 4.37 3.36 6.02
CA SER A 335 5.48 3.31 6.97
C SER A 335 6.08 4.70 7.21
N THR A 336 6.25 5.53 6.16
CA THR A 336 6.76 6.89 6.30
C THR A 336 5.80 7.75 7.11
N THR A 337 4.49 7.63 6.85
CA THR A 337 3.44 8.32 7.60
C THR A 337 3.42 7.90 9.06
N ARG A 338 3.47 6.60 9.36
CA ARG A 338 3.41 6.05 10.72
C ARG A 338 4.59 6.49 11.58
N HIS A 339 5.79 6.53 11.02
CA HIS A 339 7.03 6.79 11.78
C HIS A 339 7.53 8.25 11.70
N LYS A 340 6.83 9.11 10.96
CA LYS A 340 7.20 10.51 10.75
C LYS A 340 7.51 11.28 12.02
N LYS A 341 6.58 11.24 12.98
CA LYS A 341 6.73 11.98 14.24
C LYS A 341 7.98 11.57 15.01
N LYS A 342 8.23 10.26 15.13
CA LYS A 342 9.37 9.71 15.88
C LYS A 342 10.72 10.14 15.28
N LEU A 343 10.85 10.05 13.95
CA LEU A 343 12.10 10.44 13.28
C LEU A 343 12.31 11.95 13.29
N GLN A 344 11.25 12.76 13.14
CA GLN A 344 11.32 14.22 13.24
C GLN A 344 11.70 14.70 14.65
N GLU A 345 11.15 14.08 15.70
CA GLU A 345 11.50 14.39 17.10
C GLU A 345 12.97 14.08 17.40
N TRP A 346 13.48 12.97 16.87
CA TRP A 346 14.90 12.62 17.00
C TRP A 346 15.81 13.59 16.23
N LEU A 347 15.47 13.95 14.99
CA LEU A 347 16.22 14.93 14.19
C LEU A 347 16.22 16.34 14.79
N GLY A 348 15.20 16.69 15.56
CA GLY A 348 15.11 17.97 16.28
C GLY A 348 15.86 18.01 17.62
N SER A 349 16.27 16.85 18.13
CA SER A 349 17.00 16.71 19.40
C SER A 349 18.51 16.73 19.16
N PRO A 350 19.35 17.10 20.14
CA PRO A 350 20.80 17.00 19.97
C PRO A 350 21.24 15.53 19.79
N PRO A 351 22.29 15.24 18.99
CA PRO A 351 22.79 13.88 18.82
C PRO A 351 23.26 13.26 20.14
N ASP A 352 22.61 12.17 20.54
CA ASP A 352 22.88 11.47 21.80
C ASP A 352 23.20 9.98 21.58
N ARG A 353 22.55 9.36 20.60
CA ARG A 353 22.70 7.94 20.25
C ARG A 353 22.42 7.68 18.76
N PRO A 354 22.89 6.54 18.21
CA PRO A 354 22.47 6.08 16.89
C PRO A 354 20.96 5.77 16.86
N PHE A 355 20.32 6.08 15.74
CA PHE A 355 18.92 5.75 15.47
C PHE A 355 18.85 4.48 14.63
N ILE A 356 18.20 3.44 15.13
CA ILE A 356 18.21 2.12 14.52
C ILE A 356 16.94 1.91 13.67
N VAL A 357 17.12 1.69 12.36
CA VAL A 357 16.02 1.34 11.45
C VAL A 357 16.19 -0.12 11.01
N ALA A 358 15.16 -0.92 11.23
CA ALA A 358 15.15 -2.33 10.90
C ALA A 358 14.04 -2.68 9.90
N ALA A 359 14.36 -3.52 8.91
CA ALA A 359 13.43 -4.02 7.89
C ALA A 359 13.77 -5.45 7.49
N ASP A 360 13.00 -6.06 6.58
CA ASP A 360 13.24 -7.44 6.13
C ASP A 360 14.65 -7.63 5.54
N SER A 361 15.11 -6.60 4.80
CA SER A 361 16.49 -6.45 4.35
C SER A 361 17.08 -5.08 4.67
N ARG A 362 18.41 -4.98 4.75
CA ARG A 362 19.14 -3.72 4.90
C ARG A 362 18.89 -2.80 3.71
N GLU A 363 18.76 -3.37 2.51
CA GLU A 363 18.44 -2.60 1.33
C GLU A 363 17.02 -2.00 1.39
N GLU A 364 16.03 -2.75 1.91
CA GLU A 364 14.66 -2.27 2.13
C GLU A 364 14.63 -1.12 3.15
N ALA A 365 15.32 -1.27 4.28
CA ALA A 365 15.44 -0.21 5.28
C ALA A 365 16.11 1.05 4.72
N ARG A 366 17.15 0.91 3.90
CA ARG A 366 17.80 2.03 3.20
C ARG A 366 16.83 2.70 2.21
N ALA A 367 16.05 1.92 1.46
CA ALA A 367 15.05 2.43 0.53
C ALA A 367 13.94 3.21 1.27
N PHE A 368 13.47 2.69 2.40
CA PHE A 368 12.53 3.39 3.28
C PHE A 368 13.08 4.73 3.78
N ILE A 369 14.33 4.77 4.27
CA ILE A 369 14.98 6.01 4.71
C ILE A 369 15.00 7.02 3.56
N ALA A 370 15.31 6.55 2.34
CA ALA A 370 15.31 7.41 1.17
C ALA A 370 13.92 7.98 0.85
N CYS A 371 12.88 7.14 0.81
CA CYS A 371 11.50 7.60 0.63
C CYS A 371 11.08 8.59 1.71
N PHE A 372 11.46 8.34 2.97
CA PHE A 372 11.16 9.24 4.07
C PHE A 372 11.68 10.66 3.84
N PHE A 373 12.97 10.79 3.45
CA PHE A 373 13.60 12.09 3.19
C PHE A 373 13.11 12.75 1.90
N LEU A 374 12.71 11.96 0.89
CA LEU A 374 12.17 12.45 -0.38
C LEU A 374 10.73 12.99 -0.25
N GLU A 375 9.85 12.30 0.48
CA GLU A 375 8.42 12.64 0.56
C GLU A 375 8.11 13.80 1.51
N ASN A 376 8.86 13.94 2.61
CA ASN A 376 8.51 14.86 3.68
C ASN A 376 9.10 16.27 3.53
N ASP A 377 9.72 16.56 2.37
CA ASP A 377 10.56 17.73 2.12
C ASP A 377 11.56 18.00 3.27
N CYS A 378 11.89 16.95 4.04
CA CYS A 378 12.69 17.08 5.25
C CYS A 378 14.12 17.49 4.92
N LEU A 379 14.58 17.28 3.67
CA LEU A 379 15.86 17.77 3.18
C LEU A 379 15.95 19.31 3.16
N SER A 380 14.83 20.03 3.26
CA SER A 380 14.81 21.51 3.42
C SER A 380 14.78 21.96 4.89
N THR A 381 14.47 21.04 5.82
CA THR A 381 14.32 21.32 7.26
C THR A 381 15.36 20.60 8.15
N ALA A 382 16.02 19.57 7.63
CA ALA A 382 17.02 18.79 8.36
C ALA A 382 18.33 19.57 8.41
N PRO A 383 19.13 19.45 9.50
CA PRO A 383 20.45 20.04 9.55
C PRO A 383 21.40 19.29 8.59
N GLY A 384 21.38 19.68 7.31
CA GLY A 384 22.28 19.21 6.27
C GLY A 384 21.82 17.99 5.47
N SER A 385 22.61 17.65 4.46
CA SER A 385 22.35 16.53 3.53
C SER A 385 22.46 15.15 4.20
N VAL A 386 21.83 14.13 3.63
CA VAL A 386 21.92 12.73 4.09
C VAL A 386 22.95 11.98 3.25
N VAL A 387 23.94 11.36 3.89
CA VAL A 387 25.03 10.63 3.22
C VAL A 387 25.08 9.19 3.70
N VAL A 388 25.07 8.25 2.76
CA VAL A 388 25.21 6.81 3.02
C VAL A 388 26.68 6.44 2.89
N PHE A 389 27.27 5.88 3.95
CA PHE A 389 28.66 5.47 4.01
C PHE A 389 28.82 3.97 3.72
N GLN A 390 29.82 3.64 2.91
CA GLN A 390 30.15 2.28 2.50
C GLN A 390 31.53 1.82 3.01
N SER A 391 32.30 2.72 3.64
CA SER A 391 33.64 2.45 4.16
C SER A 391 33.83 3.18 5.50
N VAL A 392 34.57 2.55 6.42
CA VAL A 392 34.92 3.14 7.72
C VAL A 392 35.92 4.29 7.54
N GLU A 393 36.83 4.17 6.57
CA GLU A 393 37.86 5.17 6.26
C GLU A 393 37.22 6.48 5.79
N THR A 394 36.27 6.42 4.85
CA THR A 394 35.58 7.61 4.34
C THR A 394 34.69 8.24 5.41
N LEU A 395 34.05 7.42 6.25
CA LEU A 395 33.28 7.90 7.40
C LEU A 395 34.15 8.70 8.37
N LYS A 396 35.29 8.16 8.79
CA LYS A 396 36.20 8.84 9.72
C LYS A 396 36.77 10.13 9.13
N LEU A 397 37.17 10.11 7.87
CA LEU A 397 37.63 11.31 7.17
C LEU A 397 36.55 12.40 7.18
N LEU A 398 35.33 12.11 6.74
CA LEU A 398 34.26 13.11 6.66
C LEU A 398 33.64 13.46 8.03
N ALA A 399 33.86 12.65 9.05
CA ALA A 399 33.48 12.95 10.44
C ALA A 399 34.23 14.17 11.01
N GLU A 400 35.43 14.47 10.50
CA GLU A 400 36.22 15.64 10.90
C GLU A 400 35.71 16.96 10.31
N SER A 401 34.82 16.90 9.30
CA SER A 401 34.20 18.08 8.69
C SER A 401 33.39 18.89 9.72
N THR A 402 33.22 20.18 9.45
CA THR A 402 32.29 21.05 10.20
C THR A 402 30.97 21.24 9.44
N SER A 403 30.83 20.65 8.26
CA SER A 403 29.58 20.62 7.50
C SER A 403 28.53 19.77 8.23
N PRO A 404 27.28 20.24 8.37
CA PRO A 404 26.18 19.43 8.89
C PRO A 404 25.79 18.40 7.84
N PHE A 405 25.70 17.14 8.24
CA PHE A 405 25.11 16.07 7.45
C PHE A 405 24.71 14.90 8.36
N ILE A 406 23.74 14.13 7.92
CA ILE A 406 23.27 12.91 8.60
C ILE A 406 24.04 11.72 8.03
N VAL A 407 24.57 10.89 8.93
CA VAL A 407 25.30 9.67 8.60
C VAL A 407 24.32 8.51 8.50
N VAL A 408 24.30 7.79 7.39
CA VAL A 408 23.58 6.52 7.25
C VAL A 408 24.59 5.40 7.05
N VAL A 409 24.54 4.35 7.87
CA VAL A 409 25.39 3.17 7.78
C VAL A 409 24.56 1.92 7.55
N CYS A 410 24.99 1.08 6.62
CA CYS A 410 24.22 -0.10 6.19
C CYS A 410 24.95 -1.43 6.42
N SER A 411 26.15 -1.43 6.99
CA SER A 411 26.88 -2.65 7.34
C SER A 411 27.43 -2.57 8.76
N ASP A 412 27.55 -3.73 9.41
CA ASP A 412 28.00 -3.84 10.79
C ASP A 412 29.45 -3.33 10.94
N GLU A 413 30.27 -3.50 9.90
CA GLU A 413 31.63 -2.97 9.83
C GLU A 413 31.66 -1.43 9.87
N VAL A 414 30.84 -0.77 9.05
CA VAL A 414 30.77 0.70 9.02
C VAL A 414 30.07 1.24 10.27
N GLU A 415 29.12 0.49 10.83
CA GLU A 415 28.47 0.83 12.10
C GLU A 415 29.47 0.85 13.27
N CYS A 416 30.47 -0.03 13.31
CA CYS A 416 31.52 0.09 14.33
C CYS A 416 32.27 1.44 14.24
N GLY A 417 32.37 2.01 13.04
CA GLY A 417 32.99 3.30 12.78
C GLY A 417 32.23 4.52 13.30
N ILE A 418 30.96 4.40 13.72
CA ILE A 418 30.21 5.55 14.25
C ILE A 418 30.42 5.79 15.75
N ALA A 419 31.15 4.92 16.46
CA ALA A 419 31.32 4.96 17.92
C ALA A 419 31.83 6.30 18.47
N ASP A 420 32.66 7.02 17.70
CA ASP A 420 33.18 8.34 18.02
C ASP A 420 32.46 9.48 17.28
N VAL A 421 31.47 9.17 16.44
CA VAL A 421 30.73 10.11 15.60
C VAL A 421 29.32 10.40 16.13
N PHE A 422 28.62 9.41 16.68
CA PHE A 422 27.18 9.52 17.01
C PHE A 422 26.83 10.59 18.06
N ARG A 423 27.79 10.98 18.92
CA ARG A 423 27.61 12.07 19.90
C ARG A 423 27.78 13.46 19.31
N ARG A 424 28.38 13.53 18.12
CA ARG A 424 28.66 14.79 17.41
C ARG A 424 27.68 15.01 16.27
N ARG A 425 27.08 13.92 15.74
CA ARG A 425 26.19 13.95 14.56
C ARG A 425 25.10 12.89 14.64
N HIS A 426 23.97 13.21 14.01
CA HIS A 426 22.90 12.25 13.79
C HIS A 426 23.38 11.09 12.91
N CYS A 427 23.35 9.88 13.48
CA CYS A 427 23.70 8.63 12.80
C CYS A 427 22.48 7.72 12.76
N ILE A 428 22.12 7.24 11.56
CA ILE A 428 21.12 6.22 11.34
C ILE A 428 21.84 4.92 10.99
N ALA A 429 21.62 3.86 11.76
CA ALA A 429 22.12 2.53 11.46
C ALA A 429 20.99 1.64 10.95
N VAL A 430 21.24 0.97 9.83
CA VAL A 430 20.29 0.07 9.19
C VAL A 430 20.61 -1.37 9.56
N ARG A 431 19.61 -2.11 10.04
CA ARG A 431 19.73 -3.51 10.45
C ARG A 431 18.63 -4.37 9.82
N PRO A 432 18.83 -5.69 9.70
CA PRO A 432 17.73 -6.59 9.39
C PRO A 432 16.83 -6.76 10.63
N ARG A 433 15.55 -7.02 10.42
CA ARG A 433 14.50 -7.11 11.45
C ARG A 433 14.78 -8.18 12.50
N ASN A 434 15.49 -9.24 12.12
CA ASN A 434 15.89 -10.34 12.96
C ASN A 434 17.26 -10.16 13.63
N SER A 435 17.81 -8.95 13.59
CA SER A 435 19.05 -8.64 14.28
C SER A 435 18.93 -8.96 15.79
N PRO A 436 19.91 -9.67 16.39
CA PRO A 436 19.87 -10.00 17.82
C PRO A 436 20.13 -8.79 18.73
N PHE A 437 20.44 -7.61 18.15
CA PHE A 437 20.91 -6.44 18.87
C PHE A 437 19.78 -5.46 19.22
N GLY A 438 19.18 -5.63 20.39
CA GLY A 438 18.25 -4.67 20.99
C GLY A 438 16.96 -4.41 20.18
N GLU A 439 16.01 -3.69 20.76
CA GLU A 439 14.84 -3.23 20.00
C GLU A 439 15.21 -2.06 19.09
N PRO A 440 14.85 -2.10 17.79
CA PRO A 440 15.11 -1.00 16.88
C PRO A 440 14.20 0.21 17.19
N ASP A 441 14.64 1.41 16.82
CA ASP A 441 13.79 2.60 16.92
C ASP A 441 12.62 2.54 15.95
N ILE A 442 12.85 2.04 14.74
CA ILE A 442 11.80 1.76 13.76
C ILE A 442 11.99 0.33 13.27
N ALA A 443 10.94 -0.48 13.37
CA ALA A 443 10.83 -1.74 12.63
C ALA A 443 9.75 -1.54 11.55
N ILE A 444 10.14 -1.68 10.27
CA ILE A 444 9.21 -1.54 9.13
C ILE A 444 8.32 -2.76 9.08
N ASP A 445 7.03 -2.58 9.39
CA ASP A 445 6.05 -3.67 9.39
C ASP A 445 5.69 -4.12 7.96
N PRO A 446 5.36 -5.41 7.77
CA PRO A 446 4.78 -5.89 6.53
C PRO A 446 3.56 -5.03 6.17
N LEU A 447 3.45 -4.70 4.88
CA LEU A 447 2.32 -3.94 4.38
C LEU A 447 1.04 -4.76 4.51
N ASP A 448 -0.06 -4.10 4.86
CA ASP A 448 -1.37 -4.70 4.67
C ASP A 448 -1.68 -4.82 3.17
N ARG A 449 -2.70 -5.63 2.86
CA ARG A 449 -3.06 -5.93 1.48
C ARG A 449 -3.49 -4.68 0.72
N GLU A 450 -4.26 -3.79 1.34
CA GLU A 450 -4.82 -2.61 0.69
C GLU A 450 -3.72 -1.61 0.29
N ALA A 451 -2.80 -1.34 1.21
CA ALA A 451 -1.64 -0.49 0.96
C ALA A 451 -0.72 -1.09 -0.11
N PHE A 452 -0.48 -2.40 -0.08
CA PHE A 452 0.32 -3.07 -1.11
C PHE A 452 -0.35 -3.01 -2.48
N GLU A 453 -1.67 -3.21 -2.56
CA GLU A 453 -2.44 -3.10 -3.80
C GLU A 453 -2.43 -1.68 -4.37
N SER A 454 -2.57 -0.67 -3.50
CA SER A 454 -2.45 0.74 -3.86
C SER A 454 -1.07 1.05 -4.45
N ALA A 455 0.01 0.58 -3.80
CA ALA A 455 1.38 0.77 -4.28
C ALA A 455 1.62 0.11 -5.65
N LEU A 456 1.14 -1.13 -5.86
CA LEU A 456 1.26 -1.79 -7.16
C LEU A 456 0.45 -1.06 -8.26
N SER A 457 -0.72 -0.51 -7.90
CA SER A 457 -1.54 0.26 -8.84
C SER A 457 -0.85 1.56 -9.25
N ASP A 458 -0.19 2.24 -8.31
CA ASP A 458 0.63 3.44 -8.57
C ASP A 458 1.81 3.15 -9.51
N MET A 459 2.40 1.94 -9.43
CA MET A 459 3.40 1.46 -10.39
C MET A 459 2.84 1.18 -11.79
N GLY A 460 1.54 1.36 -12.03
CA GLY A 460 0.88 1.07 -13.31
C GLY A 460 0.66 -0.43 -13.57
N ILE A 461 0.66 -1.25 -12.52
CA ILE A 461 0.42 -2.70 -12.67
C ILE A 461 -1.07 -2.94 -12.85
N GLU A 462 -1.43 -3.59 -13.95
CA GLU A 462 -2.80 -3.97 -14.24
C GLU A 462 -3.39 -4.88 -13.15
N THR A 463 -4.69 -4.70 -12.87
CA THR A 463 -5.45 -5.48 -11.87
C THR A 463 -5.34 -7.00 -12.09
N GLN A 464 -5.15 -7.44 -13.33
CA GLN A 464 -4.97 -8.86 -13.67
C GLN A 464 -3.66 -9.45 -13.13
N ARG A 465 -2.59 -8.64 -13.10
CA ARG A 465 -1.26 -9.03 -12.61
C ARG A 465 -1.12 -8.82 -11.09
N LEU A 466 -1.94 -7.94 -10.52
CA LEU A 466 -1.98 -7.58 -9.09
C LEU A 466 -2.08 -8.82 -8.19
N GLU A 467 -3.15 -9.62 -8.36
CA GLU A 467 -3.41 -10.83 -7.58
C GLU A 467 -2.26 -11.83 -7.59
N ARG A 468 -1.63 -11.98 -8.77
CA ARG A 468 -0.48 -12.86 -8.93
C ARG A 468 0.73 -12.33 -8.17
N LEU A 469 0.99 -11.02 -8.23
CA LEU A 469 2.13 -10.41 -7.55
C LEU A 469 1.96 -10.42 -6.03
N LEU A 470 0.76 -10.15 -5.50
CA LEU A 470 0.46 -10.26 -4.07
C LEU A 470 0.85 -11.64 -3.52
N ARG A 471 0.47 -12.71 -4.23
CA ARG A 471 0.82 -14.08 -3.84
C ARG A 471 2.29 -14.40 -4.03
N GLN A 472 2.91 -13.88 -5.09
CA GLN A 472 4.33 -14.12 -5.37
C GLN A 472 5.26 -13.40 -4.41
N SER A 473 4.89 -12.20 -3.95
CA SER A 473 5.70 -11.40 -3.04
C SER A 473 5.47 -11.73 -1.57
N GLY A 474 4.34 -12.35 -1.20
CA GLY A 474 3.97 -12.51 0.21
C GLY A 474 3.81 -11.16 0.92
N LEU A 475 3.46 -10.10 0.18
CA LEU A 475 3.41 -8.71 0.65
C LEU A 475 4.77 -8.12 1.11
N SER A 476 5.90 -8.79 0.83
CA SER A 476 7.24 -8.25 1.11
C SER A 476 7.73 -7.36 -0.05
N PRO A 477 8.12 -6.10 0.22
CA PRO A 477 8.78 -5.25 -0.77
C PRO A 477 10.12 -5.83 -1.28
N THR A 478 10.87 -6.50 -0.40
CA THR A 478 12.12 -7.19 -0.76
C THR A 478 11.86 -8.29 -1.79
N VAL A 479 10.88 -9.17 -1.53
CA VAL A 479 10.50 -10.23 -2.47
C VAL A 479 9.89 -9.63 -3.75
N LEU A 480 9.06 -8.59 -3.65
CA LEU A 480 8.50 -7.91 -4.81
C LEU A 480 9.61 -7.38 -5.74
N ARG A 481 10.63 -6.72 -5.19
CA ARG A 481 11.77 -6.20 -5.96
C ARG A 481 12.47 -7.34 -6.71
N ARG A 482 12.75 -8.44 -6.03
CA ARG A 482 13.33 -9.65 -6.64
C ARG A 482 12.48 -10.17 -7.80
N ARG A 483 11.17 -10.28 -7.61
CA ARG A 483 10.23 -10.81 -8.61
C ARG A 483 10.02 -9.91 -9.81
N LEU A 484 10.16 -8.59 -9.65
CA LEU A 484 10.04 -7.61 -10.72
C LEU A 484 11.38 -7.27 -11.39
N SER A 485 12.51 -7.73 -10.85
CA SER A 485 13.82 -7.47 -11.44
C SER A 485 14.08 -8.33 -12.68
N GLN A 486 14.85 -7.79 -13.62
CA GLN A 486 15.39 -8.53 -14.78
C GLN A 486 16.83 -9.02 -14.55
N VAL A 487 17.44 -8.66 -13.41
CA VAL A 487 18.84 -8.99 -13.09
C VAL A 487 18.91 -10.30 -12.32
N PRO A 488 19.55 -11.37 -12.84
CA PRO A 488 19.58 -12.69 -12.18
C PRO A 488 20.15 -12.67 -10.75
N ALA A 489 21.14 -11.80 -10.49
CA ALA A 489 21.74 -11.65 -9.16
C ALA A 489 20.79 -11.02 -8.13
N ILE A 490 19.80 -10.23 -8.56
CA ILE A 490 18.75 -9.69 -7.68
C ILE A 490 17.61 -10.71 -7.54
N GLN A 491 17.31 -11.43 -8.63
CA GLN A 491 16.31 -12.50 -8.67
C GLN A 491 16.63 -13.68 -7.72
N THR A 492 17.91 -13.88 -7.37
CA THR A 492 18.35 -15.02 -6.58
C THR A 492 18.85 -14.59 -5.20
N PRO A 493 18.13 -14.92 -4.11
CA PRO A 493 18.55 -14.60 -2.75
C PRO A 493 19.83 -15.33 -2.33
N PRO A 494 20.59 -14.80 -1.35
CA PRO A 494 21.75 -15.48 -0.79
C PRO A 494 21.45 -16.91 -0.27
N TRP A 495 20.32 -17.09 0.42
CA TRP A 495 19.90 -18.40 0.94
C TRP A 495 19.55 -19.42 -0.15
N ALA A 496 19.24 -18.99 -1.38
CA ALA A 496 19.04 -19.86 -2.53
C ALA A 496 20.31 -20.09 -3.35
N MET A 497 21.43 -19.45 -2.99
CA MET A 497 22.74 -19.70 -3.60
C MET A 497 23.55 -20.73 -2.82
N ASP A 498 23.30 -20.85 -1.51
CA ASP A 498 23.92 -21.85 -0.65
C ASP A 498 23.18 -23.20 -0.76
N PRO A 499 23.83 -24.27 -1.28
CA PRO A 499 23.19 -25.57 -1.44
C PRO A 499 22.72 -26.21 -0.13
N GLU A 500 23.43 -25.98 0.98
CA GLU A 500 23.11 -26.57 2.27
C GLU A 500 21.87 -25.91 2.88
N ILE A 501 21.77 -24.58 2.75
CA ILE A 501 20.58 -23.83 3.18
C ILE A 501 19.39 -24.19 2.30
N ALA A 502 19.58 -24.23 0.97
CA ALA A 502 18.49 -24.53 0.05
C ALA A 502 17.90 -25.93 0.30
N ARG A 503 18.74 -26.95 0.49
CA ARG A 503 18.30 -28.32 0.81
C ARG A 503 17.44 -28.40 2.06
N LYS A 504 17.84 -27.70 3.14
CA LYS A 504 17.05 -27.64 4.38
C LYS A 504 15.71 -26.93 4.21
N LEU A 505 15.63 -25.98 3.29
CA LEU A 505 14.44 -25.18 3.03
C LEU A 505 13.43 -25.88 2.10
N ILE A 506 13.87 -26.81 1.23
CA ILE A 506 12.99 -27.51 0.27
C ILE A 506 11.76 -28.16 0.95
N PRO A 507 11.89 -28.99 2.01
CA PRO A 507 10.75 -29.58 2.70
C PRO A 507 9.78 -28.52 3.24
N MET A 508 10.31 -27.45 3.85
CA MET A 508 9.53 -26.35 4.39
C MET A 508 8.80 -25.57 3.29
N ALA A 509 9.43 -25.37 2.13
CA ALA A 509 8.84 -24.70 0.98
C ALA A 509 7.74 -25.54 0.32
N LEU A 510 7.94 -26.86 0.22
CA LEU A 510 6.93 -27.80 -0.29
C LEU A 510 5.71 -27.88 0.63
N ILE A 511 5.89 -27.83 1.94
CA ILE A 511 4.77 -27.74 2.89
C ILE A 511 4.14 -26.34 2.89
N GLY A 512 4.94 -25.30 3.11
CA GLY A 512 4.54 -23.90 3.13
C GLY A 512 4.22 -23.36 4.53
N ALA A 513 3.34 -24.00 5.29
CA ALA A 513 3.01 -23.61 6.67
C ALA A 513 2.62 -24.84 7.50
N TRP A 514 2.90 -24.82 8.80
CA TRP A 514 2.63 -25.94 9.71
C TRP A 514 2.54 -25.46 11.17
N HIS A 515 2.05 -26.33 12.05
CA HIS A 515 1.98 -26.08 13.48
C HIS A 515 2.95 -26.98 14.24
N ALA A 516 3.99 -26.41 14.86
CA ALA A 516 5.03 -27.16 15.56
C ALA A 516 4.53 -27.97 16.75
N GLY A 517 3.42 -27.56 17.39
CA GLY A 517 2.77 -28.33 18.46
C GLY A 517 1.96 -29.58 18.04
N PHE A 518 1.80 -29.87 16.74
CA PHE A 518 1.09 -31.07 16.28
C PHE A 518 2.10 -32.17 15.93
N ASP A 519 2.06 -33.31 16.63
CA ASP A 519 3.02 -34.41 16.42
C ASP A 519 2.97 -34.94 14.98
N ALA A 520 1.80 -35.00 14.36
CA ALA A 520 1.64 -35.41 12.97
C ALA A 520 2.34 -34.43 11.99
N ASP A 521 2.26 -33.12 12.22
CA ASP A 521 2.99 -32.13 11.40
C ASP A 521 4.51 -32.31 11.53
N GLN A 522 4.99 -32.63 12.75
CA GLN A 522 6.40 -32.90 13.00
C GLN A 522 6.89 -34.13 12.24
N GLU A 523 6.09 -35.21 12.23
CA GLU A 523 6.41 -36.45 11.52
C GLU A 523 6.50 -36.25 10.01
N ILE A 524 5.55 -35.49 9.42
CA ILE A 524 5.58 -35.16 7.99
C ILE A 524 6.84 -34.38 7.63
N LEU A 525 7.19 -33.36 8.41
CA LEU A 525 8.41 -32.58 8.17
C LEU A 525 9.66 -33.42 8.33
N ALA A 526 9.74 -34.25 9.37
CA ALA A 526 10.89 -35.11 9.62
C ALA A 526 11.10 -36.12 8.49
N THR A 527 10.00 -36.66 7.96
CA THR A 527 10.03 -37.57 6.81
C THR A 527 10.48 -36.87 5.54
N LEU A 528 9.94 -35.68 5.24
CA LEU A 528 10.31 -34.93 4.04
C LEU A 528 11.74 -34.39 4.08
N SER A 529 12.23 -33.99 5.26
CA SER A 529 13.63 -33.56 5.43
C SER A 529 14.60 -34.74 5.55
N ASN A 530 14.11 -35.96 5.75
CA ASN A 530 14.92 -37.13 6.13
C ASN A 530 15.81 -36.81 7.35
N ASP A 531 15.24 -36.11 8.33
CA ASP A 531 15.95 -35.54 9.47
C ASP A 531 15.01 -35.47 10.69
N PRO A 532 15.47 -35.70 11.93
CA PRO A 532 14.64 -35.50 13.12
C PRO A 532 14.04 -34.09 13.19
N PHE A 533 12.80 -33.96 13.65
CA PHE A 533 12.12 -32.67 13.72
C PHE A 533 12.87 -31.60 14.54
N GLU A 534 13.64 -31.99 15.57
CA GLU A 534 14.49 -31.06 16.32
C GLU A 534 15.59 -30.41 15.46
N ASN A 535 16.10 -31.13 14.45
CA ASN A 535 17.03 -30.57 13.47
C ASN A 535 16.31 -29.58 12.53
N VAL A 536 15.07 -29.89 12.13
CA VAL A 536 14.21 -28.99 11.33
C VAL A 536 13.94 -27.70 12.11
N LYS A 537 13.60 -27.80 13.40
CA LYS A 537 13.38 -26.64 14.29
C LYS A 537 14.64 -25.80 14.48
N SER A 538 15.80 -26.45 14.58
CA SER A 538 17.11 -25.79 14.63
C SER A 538 17.38 -25.05 13.31
N ALA A 539 17.14 -25.68 12.16
CA ALA A 539 17.27 -25.06 10.84
C ALA A 539 16.35 -23.84 10.67
N VAL A 540 15.08 -23.90 11.12
CA VAL A 540 14.18 -22.75 11.14
C VAL A 540 14.75 -21.61 12.00
N THR A 541 15.32 -21.93 13.16
CA THR A 541 15.92 -20.93 14.06
C THR A 541 17.15 -20.27 13.44
N ASP A 542 17.96 -21.02 12.70
CA ASP A 542 19.11 -20.48 11.99
C ASP A 542 18.69 -19.61 10.80
N LEU A 543 17.71 -20.07 10.02
CA LEU A 543 17.14 -19.29 8.91
C LEU A 543 16.54 -17.97 9.39
N LEU A 544 15.85 -17.98 10.54
CA LEU A 544 15.28 -16.79 11.17
C LEU A 544 16.31 -15.72 11.52
N ARG A 545 17.62 -16.00 11.50
CA ARG A 545 18.70 -15.03 11.74
C ARG A 545 19.26 -14.40 10.46
N ASN A 546 18.95 -14.97 9.29
CA ASN A 546 19.44 -14.48 8.01
C ASN A 546 18.65 -13.27 7.53
N GLU A 547 19.33 -12.28 6.95
CA GLU A 547 18.67 -11.19 6.22
C GLU A 547 17.78 -11.76 5.08
N ASP A 548 16.66 -11.09 4.77
CA ASP A 548 15.69 -11.57 3.77
C ASP A 548 15.24 -13.01 4.08
N CYS A 549 14.73 -13.19 5.30
CA CYS A 549 14.45 -14.51 5.84
C CYS A 549 13.33 -15.20 5.04
N PRO A 550 13.56 -16.42 4.50
CA PRO A 550 12.54 -17.12 3.73
C PRO A 550 11.43 -17.73 4.60
N VAL A 551 11.59 -17.73 5.93
CA VAL A 551 10.67 -18.35 6.88
C VAL A 551 10.16 -17.36 7.92
N TRP A 552 9.01 -17.67 8.52
CA TRP A 552 8.44 -16.91 9.63
C TRP A 552 8.00 -17.85 10.74
N ARG A 553 7.95 -17.31 11.97
CA ARG A 553 7.43 -18.01 13.14
C ARG A 553 6.64 -17.06 14.03
N VAL A 554 5.42 -17.45 14.39
CA VAL A 554 4.55 -16.74 15.34
C VAL A 554 3.99 -17.76 16.33
N GLY A 555 4.54 -17.78 17.55
CA GLY A 555 4.26 -18.86 18.50
C GLY A 555 4.70 -20.21 17.93
N ASP A 556 3.79 -21.19 17.93
CA ASP A 556 4.01 -22.51 17.33
C ASP A 556 3.64 -22.59 15.85
N GLN A 557 3.14 -21.51 15.25
CA GLN A 557 2.88 -21.44 13.81
C GLN A 557 4.17 -21.07 13.08
N CYS A 558 4.53 -21.89 12.11
CA CYS A 558 5.71 -21.70 11.27
C CYS A 558 5.31 -21.74 9.79
N GLY A 559 6.09 -21.07 8.95
CA GLY A 559 5.91 -21.18 7.52
C GLY A 559 6.98 -20.47 6.71
N VAL A 560 6.77 -20.46 5.40
CA VAL A 560 7.61 -19.78 4.40
C VAL A 560 6.93 -18.48 3.98
N VAL A 561 7.69 -17.40 3.83
CA VAL A 561 7.17 -16.05 3.48
C VAL A 561 6.46 -16.06 2.14
N SER A 562 7.12 -16.61 1.11
CA SER A 562 6.51 -16.86 -0.19
C SER A 562 6.96 -18.22 -0.72
N LYS A 563 6.03 -19.17 -0.72
CA LYS A 563 6.23 -20.50 -1.33
C LYS A 563 6.64 -20.39 -2.80
N ILE A 564 6.02 -19.46 -3.53
CA ILE A 564 6.33 -19.27 -4.93
C ILE A 564 7.76 -18.75 -5.07
N ASP A 565 8.16 -17.73 -4.32
CA ASP A 565 9.54 -17.23 -4.39
C ASP A 565 10.56 -18.32 -4.05
N ALA A 566 10.35 -19.02 -2.93
CA ALA A 566 11.22 -20.10 -2.45
C ALA A 566 11.42 -21.22 -3.48
N LEU A 567 10.32 -21.76 -4.03
CA LEU A 567 10.41 -22.86 -5.00
C LEU A 567 11.01 -22.41 -6.33
N PHE A 568 10.75 -21.18 -6.78
CA PHE A 568 11.40 -20.64 -7.98
C PHE A 568 12.90 -20.44 -7.77
N ALA A 569 13.31 -19.84 -6.64
CA ALA A 569 14.70 -19.56 -6.32
C ALA A 569 15.53 -20.85 -6.15
N MET A 570 14.95 -21.90 -5.56
CA MET A 570 15.64 -23.16 -5.29
C MET A 570 15.45 -24.24 -6.37
N THR A 571 14.90 -23.87 -7.53
CA THR A 571 14.55 -24.83 -8.60
C THR A 571 15.71 -25.78 -8.96
N GLN A 572 16.96 -25.29 -8.90
CA GLN A 572 18.16 -26.07 -9.22
C GLN A 572 18.48 -27.19 -8.22
N PHE A 573 18.02 -27.08 -6.98
CA PHE A 573 18.34 -28.02 -5.90
C PHE A 573 17.25 -29.07 -5.65
N VAL A 574 16.01 -28.83 -6.10
CA VAL A 574 14.91 -29.78 -5.99
C VAL A 574 15.22 -31.04 -6.80
N THR A 575 15.10 -32.21 -6.22
CA THR A 575 15.30 -33.50 -6.90
C THR A 575 13.97 -34.16 -7.26
N GLU A 576 14.03 -35.20 -8.09
CA GLU A 576 12.85 -36.05 -8.36
C GLU A 576 12.35 -36.71 -7.08
N GLN A 577 13.27 -37.17 -6.22
CA GLN A 577 12.93 -37.80 -4.94
C GLN A 577 12.19 -36.86 -4.00
N ASP A 578 12.59 -35.58 -3.94
CA ASP A 578 11.89 -34.58 -3.10
C ASP A 578 10.42 -34.42 -3.53
N LEU A 579 10.17 -34.42 -4.84
CA LEU A 579 8.82 -34.30 -5.40
C LEU A 579 8.01 -35.58 -5.16
N MET A 580 8.62 -36.75 -5.34
CA MET A 580 7.97 -38.04 -5.05
C MET A 580 7.58 -38.16 -3.57
N ASN A 581 8.53 -37.89 -2.67
CA ASN A 581 8.30 -37.90 -1.22
C ASN A 581 7.18 -36.91 -0.84
N PHE A 582 7.18 -35.72 -1.43
CA PHE A 582 6.10 -34.76 -1.21
C PHE A 582 4.74 -35.28 -1.69
N LEU A 583 4.66 -35.89 -2.87
CA LEU A 583 3.39 -36.42 -3.39
C LEU A 583 2.86 -37.59 -2.54
N GLU A 584 3.75 -38.44 -2.03
CA GLU A 584 3.39 -39.52 -1.09
C GLU A 584 2.86 -38.96 0.23
N MET A 585 3.56 -37.98 0.83
CA MET A 585 3.08 -37.32 2.05
C MET A 585 1.79 -36.53 1.81
N ALA A 586 1.64 -35.91 0.64
CA ALA A 586 0.41 -35.25 0.25
C ALA A 586 -0.75 -36.24 0.17
N GLU A 587 -0.53 -37.44 -0.37
CA GLU A 587 -1.54 -38.51 -0.36
C GLU A 587 -1.90 -38.92 1.06
N TYR A 588 -0.91 -39.18 1.90
CA TYR A 588 -1.11 -39.59 3.29
C TYR A 588 -1.94 -38.56 4.06
N VAL A 589 -1.51 -37.30 4.07
CA VAL A 589 -2.21 -36.21 4.77
C VAL A 589 -3.60 -36.01 4.19
N LEU A 590 -3.74 -35.87 2.87
CA LEU A 590 -5.03 -35.56 2.25
C LEU A 590 -6.03 -36.71 2.32
N SER A 591 -5.57 -37.97 2.40
CA SER A 591 -6.43 -39.14 2.55
C SER A 591 -7.09 -39.27 3.93
N GLU A 592 -6.61 -38.51 4.92
CA GLU A 592 -7.17 -38.50 6.27
C GLU A 592 -8.69 -38.22 6.23
N SER A 593 -9.46 -39.03 6.94
CA SER A 593 -10.91 -38.84 7.07
C SER A 593 -11.21 -37.76 8.11
N ASP A 594 -12.18 -36.89 7.85
CA ASP A 594 -12.63 -35.90 8.83
C ASP A 594 -13.29 -36.59 10.04
N PRO A 595 -12.68 -36.56 11.24
CA PRO A 595 -13.24 -37.20 12.42
C PRO A 595 -14.56 -36.57 12.86
N ALA A 596 -14.86 -35.33 12.46
CA ALA A 596 -16.14 -34.69 12.75
C ALA A 596 -17.32 -35.44 12.11
N LEU A 597 -17.09 -36.24 11.05
CA LEU A 597 -18.15 -37.04 10.41
C LEU A 597 -18.63 -38.21 11.28
N ASP A 598 -17.87 -38.60 12.30
CA ASP A 598 -18.30 -39.58 13.30
C ASP A 598 -19.38 -39.02 14.23
N LEU A 599 -19.55 -37.69 14.27
CA LEU A 599 -20.57 -37.02 15.06
C LEU A 599 -21.86 -36.75 14.25
N PRO A 600 -23.02 -36.70 14.92
CA PRO A 600 -24.27 -36.22 14.31
C PRO A 600 -24.13 -34.81 13.71
N GLU A 601 -24.73 -34.59 12.52
CA GLU A 601 -24.63 -33.34 11.74
C GLU A 601 -24.89 -32.05 12.54
N ASN A 602 -25.84 -32.06 13.48
CA ASN A 602 -26.22 -30.90 14.28
C ASN A 602 -25.19 -30.48 15.35
N ILE A 603 -24.22 -31.34 15.66
CA ILE A 603 -23.16 -31.06 16.65
C ILE A 603 -21.74 -31.05 16.06
N ARG A 604 -21.57 -31.31 14.75
CA ARG A 604 -20.26 -31.35 14.10
C ARG A 604 -19.46 -30.05 14.25
N TRP A 605 -20.14 -28.90 14.34
CA TRP A 605 -19.50 -27.60 14.56
C TRP A 605 -18.74 -27.52 15.91
N GLN A 606 -19.08 -28.37 16.88
CA GLN A 606 -18.38 -28.50 18.16
C GLN A 606 -17.40 -29.68 18.19
N ALA A 607 -17.06 -30.29 17.06
CA ALA A 607 -16.21 -31.50 17.03
C ALA A 607 -14.89 -31.34 17.82
N GLY A 608 -14.32 -30.13 17.83
CA GLY A 608 -13.15 -29.78 18.65
C GLY A 608 -13.32 -30.03 20.15
N LEU A 609 -14.51 -29.77 20.71
CA LEU A 609 -14.81 -30.03 22.12
C LEU A 609 -14.85 -31.52 22.46
N PHE A 610 -15.08 -32.37 21.46
CA PHE A 610 -15.11 -33.83 21.59
C PHE A 610 -13.77 -34.48 21.20
N GLY A 611 -12.72 -33.70 20.94
CA GLY A 611 -11.44 -34.21 20.44
C GLY A 611 -11.53 -34.83 19.04
N LYS A 612 -12.61 -34.58 18.30
CA LYS A 612 -12.82 -35.05 16.92
C LYS A 612 -12.24 -34.06 15.93
N VAL A 613 -10.94 -33.82 16.05
CA VAL A 613 -10.16 -32.96 15.14
C VAL A 613 -9.19 -33.84 14.37
N ARG A 614 -8.86 -33.42 13.16
CA ARG A 614 -7.81 -34.04 12.35
C ARG A 614 -6.47 -34.06 13.09
N GLU A 615 -5.68 -35.10 12.84
CA GLU A 615 -4.33 -35.25 13.39
C GLU A 615 -3.37 -34.24 12.78
N HIS A 616 -3.53 -33.91 11.49
CA HIS A 616 -2.72 -32.90 10.82
C HIS A 616 -3.33 -31.51 10.96
N SER A 617 -2.48 -30.50 11.12
CA SER A 617 -2.96 -29.13 11.30
C SER A 617 -3.63 -28.59 10.02
N PRO A 618 -4.62 -27.67 10.15
CA PRO A 618 -5.20 -26.99 9.00
C PRO A 618 -4.17 -26.23 8.16
N ALA A 619 -3.10 -25.72 8.79
CA ALA A 619 -2.03 -24.99 8.12
C ALA A 619 -1.23 -25.91 7.19
N LEU A 620 -0.80 -27.08 7.68
CA LEU A 620 -0.10 -28.11 6.91
C LEU A 620 -0.94 -28.57 5.72
N ARG A 621 -2.20 -28.92 5.98
CA ARG A 621 -3.14 -29.41 4.97
C ARG A 621 -3.38 -28.38 3.88
N SER A 622 -3.58 -27.10 4.25
CA SER A 622 -3.72 -26.02 3.27
C SER A 622 -2.46 -25.79 2.47
N GLY A 623 -1.30 -25.86 3.13
CA GLY A 623 0.01 -25.78 2.49
C GLY A 623 0.20 -26.84 1.41
N ILE A 624 -0.07 -28.10 1.71
CA ILE A 624 0.04 -29.20 0.75
C ILE A 624 -0.86 -28.97 -0.48
N ARG A 625 -2.12 -28.57 -0.28
CA ARG A 625 -3.04 -28.28 -1.39
C ARG A 625 -2.51 -27.15 -2.29
N ASP A 626 -2.00 -26.08 -1.70
CA ASP A 626 -1.41 -24.97 -2.44
C ASP A 626 -0.19 -25.41 -3.27
N THR A 627 0.62 -26.33 -2.74
CA THR A 627 1.78 -26.88 -3.47
C THR A 627 1.36 -27.81 -4.60
N LEU A 628 0.31 -28.62 -4.43
CA LEU A 628 -0.23 -29.43 -5.53
C LEU A 628 -0.68 -28.58 -6.71
N ILE A 629 -1.37 -27.47 -6.45
CA ILE A 629 -1.77 -26.54 -7.51
C ILE A 629 -0.53 -25.86 -8.13
N PHE A 630 0.44 -25.43 -7.31
CA PHE A 630 1.71 -24.88 -7.80
C PHE A 630 2.41 -25.85 -8.75
N LEU A 631 2.56 -27.11 -8.37
CA LEU A 631 3.21 -28.14 -9.17
C LEU A 631 2.42 -28.43 -10.47
N ALA A 632 1.09 -28.43 -10.42
CA ALA A 632 0.26 -28.60 -11.61
C ALA A 632 0.36 -27.43 -12.61
N VAL A 633 0.58 -26.21 -12.13
CA VAL A 633 0.64 -24.98 -12.97
C VAL A 633 2.08 -24.67 -13.42
N HIS A 634 3.07 -24.86 -12.56
CA HIS A 634 4.46 -24.43 -12.78
C HIS A 634 5.46 -25.59 -12.80
N GLY A 635 5.13 -26.76 -12.25
CA GLY A 635 6.06 -27.88 -12.05
C GLY A 635 6.74 -28.33 -13.34
N ASN A 636 6.00 -28.52 -14.43
CA ASN A 636 6.62 -28.93 -15.71
C ASN A 636 7.58 -27.87 -16.25
N ARG A 637 7.26 -26.57 -16.10
CA ARG A 637 8.14 -25.49 -16.54
C ARG A 637 9.44 -25.46 -15.73
N LEU A 638 9.36 -25.76 -14.44
CA LEU A 638 10.48 -25.69 -13.52
C LEU A 638 11.37 -26.94 -13.56
N PHE A 639 10.76 -28.12 -13.68
CA PHE A 639 11.43 -29.37 -13.39
C PHE A 639 11.53 -30.31 -14.60
N SER A 640 10.61 -30.24 -15.58
CA SER A 640 10.53 -31.25 -16.65
C SER A 640 11.79 -31.30 -17.52
N ASN A 641 12.33 -30.15 -17.93
CA ASN A 641 13.53 -30.10 -18.77
C ASN A 641 14.78 -30.64 -18.07
N ARG A 642 14.86 -30.53 -16.73
CA ARG A 642 16.05 -30.92 -15.95
C ARG A 642 15.94 -32.36 -15.45
N LEU A 643 14.76 -32.76 -14.99
CA LEU A 643 14.53 -34.06 -14.35
C LEU A 643 13.93 -35.10 -15.31
N GLY A 644 13.41 -34.71 -16.47
CA GLY A 644 12.79 -35.63 -17.42
C GLY A 644 11.40 -36.14 -17.00
N ILE A 645 10.80 -35.55 -15.96
CA ILE A 645 9.52 -35.95 -15.38
C ILE A 645 8.34 -35.09 -15.85
N ASN A 646 7.13 -35.60 -15.67
CA ASN A 646 5.88 -34.87 -15.94
C ASN A 646 5.09 -34.66 -14.65
N VAL A 647 5.54 -33.68 -13.86
CA VAL A 647 4.96 -33.32 -12.56
C VAL A 647 3.45 -33.07 -12.62
N LYS A 648 2.96 -32.45 -13.70
CA LYS A 648 1.52 -32.22 -13.89
C LYS A 648 0.73 -33.53 -13.99
N GLU A 649 1.29 -34.53 -14.65
CA GLU A 649 0.66 -35.86 -14.74
C GLU A 649 0.71 -36.55 -13.37
N ASP A 650 1.82 -36.48 -12.65
CA ASP A 650 1.95 -37.08 -11.31
C ASP A 650 0.91 -36.52 -10.34
N VAL A 651 0.69 -35.20 -10.34
CA VAL A 651 -0.39 -34.56 -9.56
C VAL A 651 -1.77 -35.05 -10.03
N SER A 652 -1.97 -35.23 -11.32
CA SER A 652 -3.24 -35.72 -11.88
C SER A 652 -3.55 -37.15 -11.44
N VAL A 653 -2.53 -38.02 -11.39
CA VAL A 653 -2.64 -39.39 -10.89
C VAL A 653 -2.96 -39.39 -9.39
N LEU A 654 -2.28 -38.55 -8.60
CA LEU A 654 -2.55 -38.41 -7.16
C LEU A 654 -4.00 -37.98 -6.90
N VAL A 655 -4.48 -36.94 -7.57
CA VAL A 655 -5.88 -36.48 -7.43
C VAL A 655 -6.87 -37.59 -7.81
N ASN A 656 -6.57 -38.38 -8.86
CA ASN A 656 -7.38 -39.54 -9.23
C ASN A 656 -7.44 -40.59 -8.11
N ARG A 657 -6.30 -40.91 -7.47
CA ARG A 657 -6.24 -41.86 -6.34
C ARG A 657 -6.99 -41.37 -5.13
N LEU A 658 -6.89 -40.07 -4.79
CA LEU A 658 -7.62 -39.49 -3.67
C LEU A 658 -9.13 -39.62 -3.85
N LEU A 659 -9.64 -39.34 -5.06
CA LEU A 659 -11.08 -39.34 -5.36
C LEU A 659 -11.66 -40.72 -5.65
N THR A 660 -10.84 -41.71 -6.02
CA THR A 660 -11.28 -43.05 -6.44
C THR A 660 -11.02 -44.10 -5.34
N PRO A 661 -11.94 -45.03 -5.04
CA PRO A 661 -13.34 -45.04 -5.47
C PRO A 661 -14.12 -43.87 -4.86
N VAL A 662 -15.08 -43.36 -5.63
CA VAL A 662 -15.96 -42.27 -5.19
C VAL A 662 -16.91 -42.81 -4.12
N THR A 663 -16.88 -42.22 -2.92
CA THR A 663 -17.78 -42.58 -1.82
C THR A 663 -18.31 -41.32 -1.14
N SER A 664 -19.55 -41.36 -0.61
CA SER A 664 -20.17 -40.20 0.06
C SER A 664 -19.32 -39.73 1.24
N LYS A 665 -18.77 -40.67 2.04
CA LYS A 665 -17.93 -40.33 3.21
C LYS A 665 -16.64 -39.61 2.78
N LYS A 666 -15.97 -40.04 1.70
CA LYS A 666 -14.78 -39.36 1.18
C LYS A 666 -15.10 -37.94 0.71
N LEU A 667 -16.16 -37.77 -0.07
CA LEU A 667 -16.53 -36.45 -0.60
C LEU A 667 -16.97 -35.48 0.51
N GLU A 668 -17.67 -35.97 1.54
CA GLU A 668 -17.98 -35.16 2.74
C GLU A 668 -16.70 -34.81 3.52
N SER A 669 -15.75 -35.74 3.66
CA SER A 669 -14.47 -35.50 4.35
C SER A 669 -13.63 -34.45 3.63
N TYR A 670 -13.63 -34.47 2.30
CA TYR A 670 -12.86 -33.55 1.46
C TYR A 670 -13.59 -32.25 1.14
N ASN A 671 -14.74 -31.96 1.78
CA ASN A 671 -15.57 -30.81 1.44
C ASN A 671 -14.78 -29.49 1.33
N HIS A 672 -13.82 -29.26 2.22
CA HIS A 672 -12.96 -28.06 2.16
C HIS A 672 -11.79 -28.16 1.17
N ASP A 673 -11.42 -29.37 0.72
CA ASP A 673 -10.29 -29.66 -0.16
C ASP A 673 -10.68 -29.75 -1.65
N LEU A 674 -11.93 -30.13 -1.94
CA LEU A 674 -12.43 -30.34 -3.30
C LEU A 674 -12.15 -29.16 -4.26
N PRO A 675 -12.32 -27.88 -3.86
CA PRO A 675 -12.02 -26.77 -4.76
C PRO A 675 -10.55 -26.69 -5.19
N ASP A 676 -9.63 -27.00 -4.28
CA ASP A 676 -8.19 -26.94 -4.54
C ASP A 676 -7.73 -28.16 -5.36
N LEU A 677 -8.27 -29.36 -5.07
CA LEU A 677 -8.04 -30.57 -5.87
C LEU A 677 -8.55 -30.41 -7.31
N ALA A 678 -9.73 -29.78 -7.45
CA ALA A 678 -10.30 -29.47 -8.75
C ALA A 678 -9.40 -28.50 -9.55
N GLU A 679 -8.84 -27.47 -8.91
CA GLU A 679 -7.91 -26.56 -9.58
C GLU A 679 -6.57 -27.20 -9.94
N ALA A 680 -6.07 -28.13 -9.10
CA ALA A 680 -4.86 -28.89 -9.33
C ALA A 680 -5.00 -29.80 -10.56
N ALA A 681 -6.06 -30.61 -10.65
CA ALA A 681 -6.29 -31.52 -11.78
C ALA A 681 -7.72 -31.43 -12.36
N PRO A 682 -8.06 -30.33 -13.08
CA PRO A 682 -9.42 -30.06 -13.55
C PRO A 682 -10.06 -31.16 -14.39
N HIS A 683 -9.31 -31.67 -15.37
CA HIS A 683 -9.80 -32.70 -16.29
C HIS A 683 -10.08 -34.02 -15.56
N VAL A 684 -9.17 -34.46 -14.68
CA VAL A 684 -9.36 -35.68 -13.88
C VAL A 684 -10.55 -35.54 -12.96
N PHE A 685 -10.64 -34.41 -12.25
CA PHE A 685 -11.76 -34.12 -11.35
C PHE A 685 -13.10 -34.23 -12.07
N LEU A 686 -13.28 -33.54 -13.19
CA LEU A 686 -14.52 -33.56 -13.97
C LEU A 686 -14.83 -34.94 -14.54
N LYS A 687 -13.81 -35.66 -15.04
CA LYS A 687 -13.97 -37.02 -15.55
C LYS A 687 -14.47 -37.98 -14.47
N VAL A 688 -13.95 -37.89 -13.25
CA VAL A 688 -14.41 -38.70 -12.11
C VAL A 688 -15.87 -38.40 -11.78
N LEU A 689 -16.27 -37.13 -11.77
CA LEU A 689 -17.66 -36.75 -11.52
C LEU A 689 -18.62 -37.23 -12.62
N GLN A 690 -18.23 -37.06 -13.89
CA GLN A 690 -19.03 -37.54 -15.02
C GLN A 690 -19.19 -39.07 -15.00
N ALA A 691 -18.12 -39.80 -14.66
CA ALA A 691 -18.15 -41.25 -14.53
C ALA A 691 -19.10 -41.72 -13.41
N ASP A 692 -19.18 -41.01 -12.28
CA ASP A 692 -20.15 -41.30 -11.21
C ASP A 692 -21.59 -40.98 -11.64
N LEU A 693 -21.83 -39.82 -12.25
CA LEU A 693 -23.16 -39.42 -12.72
C LEU A 693 -23.73 -40.35 -13.80
N GLY A 694 -22.87 -41.00 -14.58
CA GLY A 694 -23.27 -42.01 -15.56
C GLY A 694 -23.70 -43.36 -14.97
N GLN A 695 -23.49 -43.60 -13.67
CA GLN A 695 -23.91 -44.84 -13.02
C GLN A 695 -25.41 -44.86 -12.72
N THR A 696 -25.97 -46.06 -12.51
CA THR A 696 -27.38 -46.23 -12.16
C THR A 696 -27.72 -45.61 -10.80
N GLN A 697 -26.78 -45.61 -9.86
CA GLN A 697 -26.90 -44.96 -8.54
C GLN A 697 -25.68 -44.09 -8.26
N PRO A 698 -25.66 -42.83 -8.75
CA PRO A 698 -24.56 -41.91 -8.54
C PRO A 698 -24.38 -41.56 -7.06
N VAL A 699 -23.14 -41.62 -6.58
CA VAL A 699 -22.75 -41.29 -5.20
C VAL A 699 -22.83 -39.78 -4.93
N LEU A 700 -22.77 -38.96 -5.98
CA LEU A 700 -22.88 -37.50 -5.88
C LEU A 700 -24.29 -37.03 -5.49
N LYS A 701 -25.35 -37.76 -5.84
CA LYS A 701 -26.73 -37.36 -5.53
C LYS A 701 -27.03 -37.33 -4.02
N PRO A 702 -26.59 -38.32 -3.21
CA PRO A 702 -26.67 -38.25 -1.75
C PRO A 702 -26.06 -37.01 -1.08
N LEU A 703 -25.04 -36.38 -1.69
CA LEU A 703 -24.46 -35.13 -1.16
C LEU A 703 -25.40 -33.94 -1.28
N LEU A 704 -26.37 -33.99 -2.19
CA LEU A 704 -27.35 -32.94 -2.41
C LEU A 704 -28.49 -32.95 -1.39
N ARG A 705 -28.42 -33.80 -0.35
CA ARG A 705 -29.43 -33.83 0.71
C ARG A 705 -29.61 -32.45 1.37
N PRO A 706 -30.86 -32.07 1.74
CA PRO A 706 -31.11 -30.84 2.48
C PRO A 706 -30.31 -30.79 3.78
N ALA A 707 -29.78 -29.62 4.13
CA ALA A 707 -29.16 -29.44 5.43
C ALA A 707 -30.22 -29.53 6.54
N LYS A 708 -29.89 -30.19 7.65
CA LYS A 708 -30.76 -30.26 8.84
C LYS A 708 -30.83 -28.91 9.55
N ASP A 709 -31.95 -28.65 10.22
CA ASP A 709 -32.16 -27.43 11.00
C ASP A 709 -31.13 -27.30 12.13
N GLY A 710 -30.37 -26.21 12.13
CA GLY A 710 -29.37 -25.89 13.15
C GLY A 710 -28.63 -24.59 12.83
N LEU A 711 -28.38 -23.76 13.84
CA LEU A 711 -27.78 -22.42 13.71
C LEU A 711 -26.39 -22.40 13.04
N PHE A 712 -25.68 -23.54 13.05
CA PHE A 712 -24.31 -23.70 12.53
C PHE A 712 -24.16 -24.94 11.62
N ALA A 713 -25.26 -25.48 11.09
CA ALA A 713 -25.21 -26.62 10.18
C ALA A 713 -24.63 -26.20 8.82
N SER A 714 -23.71 -26.98 8.25
CA SER A 714 -23.15 -26.73 6.92
C SER A 714 -23.58 -27.81 5.93
N PRO A 715 -24.11 -27.46 4.75
CA PRO A 715 -24.47 -28.45 3.73
C PRO A 715 -23.24 -29.22 3.20
N PRO A 716 -23.32 -30.55 3.03
CA PRO A 716 -22.22 -31.38 2.53
C PRO A 716 -21.86 -31.13 1.05
N ARG A 717 -22.69 -30.37 0.33
CA ARG A 717 -22.53 -30.06 -1.09
C ARG A 717 -21.66 -28.84 -1.40
N LEU A 718 -21.33 -28.01 -0.42
CA LEU A 718 -20.70 -26.70 -0.67
C LEU A 718 -19.35 -26.83 -1.39
N GLY A 719 -18.50 -27.74 -0.95
CA GLY A 719 -17.19 -28.00 -1.55
C GLY A 719 -17.25 -28.39 -3.01
N LEU A 720 -18.20 -29.26 -3.36
CA LEU A 720 -18.43 -29.67 -4.74
C LEU A 720 -18.90 -28.49 -5.61
N LEU A 721 -19.83 -27.68 -5.10
CA LEU A 721 -20.31 -26.50 -5.83
C LEU A 721 -19.20 -25.48 -6.03
N TRP A 722 -18.43 -25.15 -4.98
CA TRP A 722 -17.29 -24.25 -5.08
C TRP A 722 -16.19 -24.76 -6.02
N ALA A 723 -16.00 -26.08 -6.11
CA ALA A 723 -15.08 -26.69 -7.06
C ALA A 723 -15.54 -26.48 -8.51
N LEU A 724 -16.83 -26.74 -8.79
CA LEU A 724 -17.41 -26.54 -10.13
C LEU A 724 -17.46 -25.06 -10.52
N GLU A 725 -17.85 -24.18 -9.60
CA GLU A 725 -17.82 -22.73 -9.77
C GLU A 725 -16.42 -22.22 -10.12
N ARG A 726 -15.39 -22.72 -9.43
CA ARG A 726 -14.00 -22.39 -9.72
C ARG A 726 -13.59 -22.84 -11.12
N LEU A 727 -14.00 -24.04 -11.53
CA LEU A 727 -13.69 -24.58 -12.87
C LEU A 727 -14.48 -23.91 -14.00
N ALA A 728 -15.63 -23.30 -13.72
CA ALA A 728 -16.44 -22.57 -14.69
C ALA A 728 -15.71 -21.37 -15.32
N TRP A 729 -14.68 -20.85 -14.65
CA TRP A 729 -13.81 -19.80 -15.18
C TRP A 729 -12.85 -20.30 -16.27
N HIS A 730 -12.70 -21.62 -16.45
CA HIS A 730 -11.78 -22.20 -17.42
C HIS A 730 -12.50 -22.58 -18.72
N GLN A 731 -12.30 -21.81 -19.79
CA GLN A 731 -13.00 -21.99 -21.07
C GLN A 731 -12.96 -23.44 -21.60
N LYS A 732 -11.82 -24.14 -21.47
CA LYS A 732 -11.69 -25.54 -21.93
C LYS A 732 -12.59 -26.55 -21.19
N HIS A 733 -13.02 -26.23 -19.98
CA HIS A 733 -13.81 -27.11 -19.12
C HIS A 733 -15.25 -26.61 -18.90
N PHE A 734 -15.58 -25.47 -19.52
CA PHE A 734 -16.85 -24.80 -19.31
C PHE A 734 -18.06 -25.71 -19.59
N MET A 735 -18.06 -26.37 -20.76
CA MET A 735 -19.17 -27.25 -21.17
C MET A 735 -19.34 -28.44 -20.22
N ASP A 736 -18.24 -29.04 -19.75
CA ASP A 736 -18.29 -30.13 -18.78
C ASP A 736 -18.91 -29.68 -17.47
N VAL A 737 -18.48 -28.52 -16.95
CA VAL A 737 -18.97 -27.94 -15.69
C VAL A 737 -20.46 -27.63 -15.76
N VAL A 738 -20.93 -26.93 -16.80
CA VAL A 738 -22.35 -26.56 -16.91
C VAL A 738 -23.24 -27.78 -17.12
N THR A 739 -22.74 -28.82 -17.79
CA THR A 739 -23.47 -30.09 -17.97
C THR A 739 -23.60 -30.85 -16.65
N ILE A 740 -22.53 -30.93 -15.86
CA ILE A 740 -22.55 -31.54 -14.52
C ILE A 740 -23.51 -30.77 -13.60
N LEU A 741 -23.41 -29.43 -13.55
CA LEU A 741 -24.31 -28.60 -12.75
C LEU A 741 -25.77 -28.74 -13.19
N ALA A 742 -26.04 -28.87 -14.49
CA ALA A 742 -27.38 -29.09 -15.00
C ALA A 742 -27.97 -30.45 -14.56
N ASP A 743 -27.19 -31.54 -14.60
CA ASP A 743 -27.65 -32.85 -14.12
C ASP A 743 -27.88 -32.84 -12.60
N LEU A 744 -26.95 -32.25 -11.82
CA LEU A 744 -27.11 -32.08 -10.38
C LEU A 744 -28.36 -31.25 -10.02
N SER A 745 -28.69 -30.24 -10.84
CA SER A 745 -29.87 -29.36 -10.64
C SER A 745 -31.21 -30.08 -10.77
N ARG A 746 -31.25 -31.29 -11.33
CA ARG A 746 -32.46 -32.11 -11.39
C ARG A 746 -32.90 -32.61 -10.01
N THR A 747 -31.97 -32.65 -9.05
CA THR A 747 -32.26 -33.02 -7.67
C THR A 747 -32.83 -31.80 -6.93
N ARG A 748 -34.10 -31.85 -6.54
CA ARG A 748 -34.76 -30.75 -5.82
C ARG A 748 -34.28 -30.70 -4.37
N ILE A 749 -33.75 -29.55 -3.96
CA ILE A 749 -33.26 -29.30 -2.59
C ILE A 749 -34.13 -28.24 -1.93
N ASN A 750 -34.86 -28.66 -0.89
CA ASN A 750 -35.79 -27.81 -0.14
C ASN A 750 -35.21 -27.47 1.25
N ASP A 751 -34.12 -26.70 1.27
CA ASP A 751 -33.59 -26.05 2.48
C ASP A 751 -33.44 -24.53 2.27
N ASN A 752 -33.17 -23.82 3.37
CA ASN A 752 -33.00 -22.36 3.41
C ASN A 752 -31.64 -21.87 2.86
N TRP A 753 -30.78 -22.78 2.42
CA TRP A 753 -29.45 -22.45 1.93
C TRP A 753 -29.49 -22.01 0.47
N ILE A 754 -28.88 -20.86 0.16
CA ILE A 754 -28.86 -20.29 -1.20
C ILE A 754 -28.05 -21.19 -2.15
N ASN A 755 -26.95 -21.79 -1.66
CA ASN A 755 -26.01 -22.58 -2.44
C ASN A 755 -26.61 -23.92 -2.88
N LYS A 756 -27.24 -23.89 -4.06
CA LYS A 756 -27.85 -25.04 -4.75
C LYS A 756 -27.24 -25.14 -6.16
N PRO A 757 -27.16 -26.34 -6.77
CA PRO A 757 -26.56 -26.50 -8.09
C PRO A 757 -27.15 -25.56 -9.15
N VAL A 758 -28.46 -25.35 -9.12
CA VAL A 758 -29.16 -24.47 -10.07
C VAL A 758 -28.82 -22.99 -9.87
N LYS A 759 -28.46 -22.57 -8.65
CA LYS A 759 -28.02 -21.20 -8.37
C LYS A 759 -26.58 -20.97 -8.85
N SER A 760 -25.68 -21.93 -8.64
CA SER A 760 -24.34 -21.91 -9.22
C SER A 760 -24.42 -21.92 -10.76
N LEU A 761 -25.30 -22.73 -11.36
CA LEU A 761 -25.53 -22.70 -12.81
C LEU A 761 -26.10 -21.36 -13.28
N ALA A 762 -27.10 -20.82 -12.59
CA ALA A 762 -27.69 -19.52 -12.90
C ALA A 762 -26.63 -18.43 -12.90
N SER A 763 -25.82 -18.33 -11.83
CA SER A 763 -24.73 -17.34 -11.65
C SER A 763 -23.77 -17.27 -12.85
N ILE A 764 -23.47 -18.42 -13.48
CA ILE A 764 -22.62 -18.52 -14.68
C ILE A 764 -23.28 -17.87 -15.90
N PHE A 765 -24.61 -17.94 -15.99
CA PHE A 765 -25.42 -17.44 -17.11
C PHE A 765 -26.07 -16.08 -16.85
N HIS A 766 -25.78 -15.36 -15.75
CA HIS A 766 -26.34 -14.00 -15.57
C HIS A 766 -25.93 -13.09 -16.74
N SER A 767 -26.91 -12.40 -17.32
CA SER A 767 -26.69 -11.46 -18.41
C SER A 767 -25.81 -10.27 -18.01
N TRP A 768 -25.87 -9.85 -16.75
CA TRP A 768 -25.27 -8.61 -16.25
C TRP A 768 -24.03 -8.80 -15.38
N LEU A 769 -23.83 -10.00 -14.82
CA LEU A 769 -22.66 -10.37 -14.00
C LEU A 769 -22.34 -11.87 -14.15
N PRO A 770 -21.88 -12.31 -15.33
CA PRO A 770 -21.55 -13.70 -15.58
C PRO A 770 -20.36 -14.13 -14.71
N GLN A 771 -20.53 -15.20 -13.95
CA GLN A 771 -19.46 -15.79 -13.14
C GLN A 771 -18.58 -16.75 -13.96
N THR A 772 -18.11 -16.28 -15.11
CA THR A 772 -17.23 -17.03 -16.04
C THR A 772 -16.42 -16.07 -16.92
N ALA A 773 -15.32 -16.56 -17.49
CA ALA A 773 -14.51 -15.83 -18.48
C ALA A 773 -14.91 -16.14 -19.94
N VAL A 774 -15.97 -16.92 -20.15
CA VAL A 774 -16.42 -17.37 -21.48
C VAL A 774 -17.25 -16.29 -22.18
N SER A 775 -17.06 -16.18 -23.50
CA SER A 775 -17.75 -15.19 -24.34
C SER A 775 -19.28 -15.34 -24.31
N VAL A 776 -20.01 -14.26 -24.60
CA VAL A 776 -21.47 -14.29 -24.69
C VAL A 776 -21.99 -15.29 -25.72
N SER A 777 -21.33 -15.39 -26.88
CA SER A 777 -21.70 -16.33 -27.95
C SER A 777 -21.58 -17.78 -27.48
N ASP A 778 -20.45 -18.14 -26.86
CA ASP A 778 -20.21 -19.48 -26.32
C ASP A 778 -21.18 -19.81 -25.18
N ARG A 779 -21.51 -18.83 -24.32
CA ARG A 779 -22.54 -18.97 -23.29
C ARG A 779 -23.92 -19.22 -23.90
N ILE A 780 -24.30 -18.50 -24.96
CA ILE A 780 -25.58 -18.73 -25.65
C ILE A 780 -25.61 -20.15 -26.24
N GLN A 781 -24.51 -20.61 -26.85
CA GLN A 781 -24.41 -21.96 -27.37
C GLN A 781 -24.56 -23.01 -26.25
N ALA A 782 -23.90 -22.80 -25.12
CA ALA A 782 -24.03 -23.67 -23.96
C ALA A 782 -25.46 -23.71 -23.40
N LEU A 783 -26.12 -22.54 -23.31
CA LEU A 783 -27.51 -22.45 -22.86
C LEU A 783 -28.45 -23.22 -23.79
N LYS A 784 -28.24 -23.15 -25.12
CA LYS A 784 -28.98 -23.95 -26.10
C LYS A 784 -28.82 -25.46 -25.87
N VAL A 785 -27.59 -25.91 -25.59
CA VAL A 785 -27.31 -27.32 -25.26
C VAL A 785 -28.04 -27.74 -23.99
N ILE A 786 -28.03 -26.89 -22.94
CA ILE A 786 -28.74 -27.15 -21.69
C ILE A 786 -30.25 -27.22 -21.91
N CYS A 787 -30.85 -26.29 -22.66
CA CYS A 787 -32.29 -26.32 -22.97
C CYS A 787 -32.70 -27.59 -23.71
N LYS A 788 -31.83 -28.11 -24.58
CA LYS A 788 -32.08 -29.35 -25.34
C LYS A 788 -31.99 -30.61 -24.48
N HIS A 789 -30.99 -30.72 -23.62
CA HIS A 789 -30.71 -31.94 -22.86
C HIS A 789 -31.31 -31.94 -21.44
N TYR A 790 -31.54 -30.77 -20.86
CA TYR A 790 -32.07 -30.55 -19.51
C TYR A 790 -33.17 -29.47 -19.54
N PRO A 791 -34.32 -29.72 -20.21
CA PRO A 791 -35.32 -28.70 -20.51
C PRO A 791 -35.87 -27.99 -19.28
N ASP A 792 -36.18 -28.70 -18.19
CA ASP A 792 -36.65 -28.10 -16.93
C ASP A 792 -35.67 -27.09 -16.34
N VAL A 793 -34.37 -27.41 -16.39
CA VAL A 793 -33.30 -26.57 -15.85
C VAL A 793 -33.06 -25.39 -16.78
N GLY A 794 -32.93 -25.65 -18.08
CA GLY A 794 -32.77 -24.59 -19.10
C GLY A 794 -33.90 -23.56 -19.04
N TRP A 795 -35.15 -24.02 -18.90
CA TRP A 795 -36.31 -23.16 -18.70
C TRP A 795 -36.14 -22.22 -17.50
N GLN A 796 -35.74 -22.76 -16.35
CA GLN A 796 -35.52 -21.98 -15.13
C GLN A 796 -34.44 -20.91 -15.30
N ILE A 797 -33.33 -21.24 -15.99
CA ILE A 797 -32.23 -20.30 -16.25
C ILE A 797 -32.69 -19.17 -17.17
N CYS A 798 -33.41 -19.48 -18.26
CA CYS A 798 -33.89 -18.48 -19.22
C CYS A 798 -34.94 -17.54 -18.60
N ILE A 799 -35.92 -18.08 -17.87
CA ILE A 799 -36.93 -17.25 -17.17
C ILE A 799 -36.27 -16.31 -16.13
N GLY A 800 -35.21 -16.77 -15.46
CA GLY A 800 -34.45 -15.94 -14.54
C GLY A 800 -33.89 -14.67 -15.19
N GLN A 801 -33.48 -14.73 -16.46
CA GLN A 801 -32.92 -13.56 -17.18
C GLN A 801 -33.97 -12.47 -17.45
N ILE A 802 -35.25 -12.85 -17.59
CA ILE A 802 -36.35 -11.93 -17.92
C ILE A 802 -36.92 -11.28 -16.64
N ASN A 803 -36.78 -11.94 -15.50
CA ASN A 803 -37.43 -11.55 -14.24
C ASN A 803 -36.63 -10.60 -13.32
N GLY A 804 -35.32 -10.45 -13.50
CA GLY A 804 -34.38 -9.95 -12.48
C GLY A 804 -34.13 -8.43 -12.38
N ARG A 805 -35.14 -7.57 -12.18
CA ARG A 805 -34.89 -6.11 -11.98
C ARG A 805 -34.27 -5.73 -10.62
N ASN A 806 -34.27 -6.63 -9.63
CA ASN A 806 -33.73 -6.40 -8.27
C ASN A 806 -32.82 -7.57 -7.79
N ASP A 807 -32.15 -8.26 -8.71
CA ASP A 807 -31.32 -9.41 -8.34
C ASP A 807 -30.01 -8.92 -7.70
N ILE A 808 -29.77 -9.34 -6.46
CA ILE A 808 -28.46 -9.22 -5.80
C ILE A 808 -27.61 -10.37 -6.32
N GLY A 809 -26.48 -10.04 -6.95
CA GLY A 809 -25.51 -11.01 -7.43
C GLY A 809 -24.40 -11.18 -6.41
N GLU A 810 -24.03 -12.43 -6.15
CA GLU A 810 -22.87 -12.79 -5.35
C GLU A 810 -21.75 -13.28 -6.28
N TYR A 811 -20.49 -13.01 -5.91
CA TYR A 811 -19.35 -13.53 -6.65
C TYR A 811 -19.10 -15.00 -6.31
N ASN A 812 -18.96 -15.81 -7.34
CA ASN A 812 -18.56 -17.21 -7.20
C ASN A 812 -17.08 -17.34 -6.82
N VAL A 813 -16.72 -18.52 -6.34
CA VAL A 813 -15.32 -18.88 -6.07
C VAL A 813 -14.51 -18.81 -7.37
N ARG A 814 -13.36 -18.11 -7.33
CA ARG A 814 -12.44 -17.94 -8.47
C ARG A 814 -11.19 -18.82 -8.34
N PRO A 815 -10.52 -19.16 -9.45
CA PRO A 815 -9.22 -19.82 -9.42
C PRO A 815 -8.19 -19.00 -8.64
N ARG A 816 -7.42 -19.64 -7.76
CA ARG A 816 -6.38 -18.98 -6.97
C ARG A 816 -5.06 -18.87 -7.73
N TRP A 817 -4.74 -19.84 -8.58
CA TRP A 817 -3.41 -19.97 -9.20
C TRP A 817 -3.44 -19.79 -10.72
N ARG A 818 -4.52 -20.19 -11.38
CA ARG A 818 -4.63 -20.08 -12.85
C ARG A 818 -5.13 -18.70 -13.27
N ALA A 819 -4.40 -18.03 -14.16
CA ALA A 819 -4.68 -16.67 -14.65
C ALA A 819 -5.86 -16.56 -15.64
N VAL A 820 -6.97 -17.25 -15.37
CA VAL A 820 -8.07 -17.40 -16.34
C VAL A 820 -9.23 -16.42 -16.10
N ALA A 821 -9.30 -15.80 -14.92
CA ALA A 821 -10.29 -14.76 -14.61
C ALA A 821 -9.87 -13.36 -15.12
N ALA A 822 -8.67 -13.23 -15.69
CA ALA A 822 -8.10 -11.99 -16.18
C ALA A 822 -8.92 -11.44 -17.38
N GLY A 823 -9.67 -10.36 -17.15
CA GLY A 823 -10.55 -9.73 -18.16
C GLY A 823 -12.04 -9.79 -17.83
N SER A 824 -12.48 -10.64 -16.89
CA SER A 824 -13.89 -10.79 -16.51
C SER A 824 -14.42 -9.76 -15.49
N MET A 825 -13.56 -8.81 -15.09
CA MET A 825 -13.91 -7.74 -14.15
C MET A 825 -14.38 -6.46 -14.83
N THR A 826 -14.30 -6.37 -16.16
CA THR A 826 -14.94 -5.28 -16.88
C THR A 826 -16.46 -5.43 -16.76
N PRO A 827 -17.19 -4.34 -16.43
CA PRO A 827 -18.64 -4.35 -16.49
C PRO A 827 -19.10 -4.88 -17.85
N VAL A 828 -20.03 -5.83 -17.84
CA VAL A 828 -20.63 -6.36 -19.07
C VAL A 828 -21.17 -5.20 -19.89
N SER A 829 -20.81 -5.13 -21.16
CA SER A 829 -21.32 -4.05 -22.01
C SER A 829 -22.85 -4.12 -22.12
N PRO A 830 -23.57 -3.00 -22.21
CA PRO A 830 -25.03 -3.02 -22.41
C PRO A 830 -25.46 -3.87 -23.62
N ASN A 831 -24.62 -3.92 -24.66
CA ASN A 831 -24.86 -4.74 -25.85
C ASN A 831 -24.75 -6.24 -25.55
N GLU A 832 -23.70 -6.67 -24.87
CA GLU A 832 -23.51 -8.07 -24.48
C GLU A 832 -24.65 -8.57 -23.57
N ARG A 833 -25.07 -7.73 -22.62
CA ARG A 833 -26.21 -8.02 -21.74
C ARG A 833 -27.49 -8.23 -22.57
N SER A 834 -27.78 -7.29 -23.47
CA SER A 834 -28.98 -7.33 -24.31
C SER A 834 -28.98 -8.52 -25.26
N GLU A 835 -27.81 -8.86 -25.83
CA GLU A 835 -27.63 -10.02 -26.71
C GLU A 835 -27.97 -11.33 -25.97
N PHE A 836 -27.46 -11.49 -24.74
CA PHE A 836 -27.74 -12.69 -23.95
C PHE A 836 -29.21 -12.78 -23.51
N GLU A 837 -29.80 -11.67 -23.02
CA GLU A 837 -31.21 -11.60 -22.63
C GLU A 837 -32.14 -11.93 -23.81
N ARG A 838 -31.82 -11.40 -25.00
CA ARG A 838 -32.56 -11.68 -26.23
C ARG A 838 -32.47 -13.16 -26.61
N ALA A 839 -31.30 -13.75 -26.57
CA ALA A 839 -31.13 -15.17 -26.87
C ALA A 839 -31.90 -16.07 -25.89
N ALA A 840 -31.91 -15.74 -24.60
CA ALA A 840 -32.70 -16.46 -23.60
C ALA A 840 -34.21 -16.32 -23.84
N LEU A 841 -34.68 -15.11 -24.18
CA LEU A 841 -36.07 -14.84 -24.53
C LEU A 841 -36.50 -15.64 -25.76
N ASP A 842 -35.69 -15.66 -26.82
CA ASP A 842 -35.98 -16.40 -28.04
C ASP A 842 -36.11 -17.90 -27.80
N LEU A 843 -35.33 -18.45 -26.87
CA LEU A 843 -35.45 -19.85 -26.48
C LEU A 843 -36.79 -20.14 -25.80
N VAL A 844 -37.22 -19.34 -24.82
CA VAL A 844 -38.47 -19.59 -24.09
C VAL A 844 -39.72 -19.27 -24.90
N VAL A 845 -39.70 -18.27 -25.78
CA VAL A 845 -40.85 -17.97 -26.65
C VAL A 845 -41.06 -19.10 -27.66
N ASN A 846 -39.98 -19.57 -28.29
CA ASN A 846 -40.01 -20.65 -29.27
C ASN A 846 -39.84 -22.04 -28.63
N TRP A 847 -40.25 -22.19 -27.37
CA TRP A 847 -40.15 -23.47 -26.67
C TRP A 847 -40.99 -24.54 -27.40
N PRO A 848 -40.51 -25.80 -27.55
CA PRO A 848 -41.17 -26.79 -28.39
C PRO A 848 -42.64 -27.05 -28.03
N HIS A 849 -42.96 -27.05 -26.73
CA HIS A 849 -44.31 -27.27 -26.21
C HIS A 849 -44.53 -26.42 -24.95
N HIS A 850 -45.59 -25.63 -24.92
CA HIS A 850 -46.01 -24.86 -23.75
C HIS A 850 -47.14 -25.59 -23.01
N ASP A 851 -47.04 -25.61 -21.68
CA ASP A 851 -48.06 -26.12 -20.77
C ASP A 851 -48.48 -25.03 -19.77
N GLY A 852 -49.43 -25.33 -18.89
CA GLY A 852 -49.92 -24.35 -17.92
C GLY A 852 -48.82 -23.81 -16.99
N ARG A 853 -47.83 -24.65 -16.65
CA ARG A 853 -46.70 -24.24 -15.81
C ARG A 853 -45.77 -23.29 -16.56
N THR A 854 -45.40 -23.58 -17.80
CA THR A 854 -44.54 -22.69 -18.60
C THR A 854 -45.24 -21.36 -18.88
N LEU A 855 -46.53 -21.39 -19.23
CA LEU A 855 -47.33 -20.19 -19.45
C LEU A 855 -47.48 -19.36 -18.17
N SER A 856 -47.69 -20.00 -17.01
CA SER A 856 -47.79 -19.30 -15.73
C SER A 856 -46.52 -18.50 -15.36
N HIS A 857 -45.35 -18.95 -15.83
CA HIS A 857 -44.09 -18.24 -15.64
C HIS A 857 -43.88 -17.12 -16.68
N LEU A 858 -44.38 -17.30 -17.91
CA LEU A 858 -44.21 -16.33 -19.02
C LEU A 858 -45.18 -15.15 -18.95
N LEU A 859 -46.42 -15.37 -18.51
CA LEU A 859 -47.44 -14.33 -18.45
C LEU A 859 -47.02 -13.12 -17.60
N PRO A 860 -46.45 -13.29 -16.39
CA PRO A 860 -45.91 -12.16 -15.61
C PRO A 860 -44.73 -11.43 -16.28
N CYS A 861 -44.08 -12.06 -17.27
CA CYS A 861 -42.95 -11.50 -18.00
C CYS A 861 -43.38 -10.63 -19.19
N LEU A 862 -44.62 -10.75 -19.68
CA LEU A 862 -45.14 -10.00 -20.84
C LEU A 862 -44.86 -8.49 -20.79
N PRO A 863 -45.06 -7.80 -19.64
CA PRO A 863 -44.64 -6.40 -19.43
C PRO A 863 -43.23 -6.00 -19.87
N ARG A 864 -42.31 -6.96 -19.97
CA ARG A 864 -40.87 -6.74 -20.07
C ARG A 864 -40.29 -7.13 -21.42
N ILE A 865 -41.12 -7.66 -22.31
CA ILE A 865 -40.71 -8.18 -23.62
C ILE A 865 -41.40 -7.39 -24.75
N GLY A 866 -40.89 -7.49 -25.98
CA GLY A 866 -41.39 -6.74 -27.13
C GLY A 866 -42.80 -7.13 -27.59
N GLU A 867 -43.45 -6.25 -28.36
CA GLU A 867 -44.83 -6.45 -28.86
C GLU A 867 -44.99 -7.76 -29.65
N GLU A 868 -44.00 -8.13 -30.47
CA GLU A 868 -44.02 -9.36 -31.26
C GLU A 868 -43.99 -10.61 -30.36
N GLU A 869 -43.14 -10.62 -29.33
CA GLU A 869 -43.05 -11.72 -28.38
C GLU A 869 -44.29 -11.81 -27.50
N GLN A 870 -44.85 -10.67 -27.10
CA GLN A 870 -46.11 -10.64 -26.35
C GLN A 870 -47.24 -11.34 -27.14
N MET A 871 -47.35 -11.03 -28.43
CA MET A 871 -48.32 -11.68 -29.31
C MET A 871 -48.09 -13.19 -29.43
N LYS A 872 -46.85 -13.62 -29.64
CA LYS A 872 -46.50 -15.06 -29.73
C LYS A 872 -46.87 -15.83 -28.46
N VAL A 873 -46.56 -15.29 -27.28
CA VAL A 873 -46.92 -15.94 -26.01
C VAL A 873 -48.44 -16.03 -25.84
N LEU A 874 -49.18 -14.97 -26.16
CA LEU A 874 -50.65 -14.98 -26.10
C LEU A 874 -51.28 -15.99 -27.10
N ASP A 875 -50.66 -16.16 -28.27
CA ASP A 875 -51.06 -17.19 -29.24
C ASP A 875 -50.78 -18.61 -28.74
N CYS A 876 -49.66 -18.81 -28.03
CA CYS A 876 -49.36 -20.06 -27.35
C CYS A 876 -50.42 -20.38 -26.28
N VAL A 877 -50.88 -19.39 -25.51
CA VAL A 877 -51.98 -19.58 -24.54
C VAL A 877 -53.26 -20.02 -25.24
N ASN A 878 -53.66 -19.35 -26.32
CA ASN A 878 -54.86 -19.71 -27.07
C ASN A 878 -54.78 -21.13 -27.66
N THR A 879 -53.58 -21.54 -28.11
CA THR A 879 -53.35 -22.88 -28.65
C THR A 879 -53.40 -23.94 -27.55
N TRP A 880 -52.76 -23.69 -26.41
CA TRP A 880 -52.77 -24.58 -25.25
C TRP A 880 -54.17 -24.73 -24.63
N ALA A 881 -54.92 -23.63 -24.51
CA ALA A 881 -56.27 -23.64 -23.96
C ALA A 881 -57.26 -24.48 -24.78
N ARG A 882 -57.03 -24.65 -26.09
CA ARG A 882 -57.87 -25.49 -26.96
C ARG A 882 -57.64 -26.98 -26.77
N THR A 883 -56.47 -27.37 -26.25
CA THR A 883 -56.07 -28.78 -26.07
C THR A 883 -56.10 -29.21 -24.61
N GLN A 884 -56.32 -28.29 -23.68
CA GLN A 884 -56.39 -28.56 -22.24
C GLN A 884 -57.81 -28.88 -21.77
N SER A 885 -57.92 -29.82 -20.82
CA SER A 885 -59.19 -30.23 -20.18
C SER A 885 -59.23 -29.98 -18.67
N ASP A 886 -58.09 -29.64 -18.06
CA ASP A 886 -58.00 -29.29 -16.64
C ASP A 886 -58.41 -27.83 -16.39
N GLU A 887 -59.64 -27.65 -15.89
CA GLU A 887 -60.22 -26.33 -15.58
C GLU A 887 -59.46 -25.59 -14.46
N ALA A 888 -58.77 -26.29 -13.55
CA ALA A 888 -58.01 -25.64 -12.49
C ALA A 888 -56.82 -24.85 -13.05
N THR A 889 -56.04 -25.48 -13.93
CA THR A 889 -54.90 -24.83 -14.60
C THR A 889 -55.36 -23.73 -15.58
N ILE A 890 -56.50 -23.93 -16.25
CA ILE A 890 -57.14 -22.88 -17.08
C ILE A 890 -57.56 -21.69 -16.24
N ALA A 891 -58.13 -21.92 -15.06
CA ALA A 891 -58.55 -20.87 -14.13
C ALA A 891 -57.36 -20.03 -13.62
N GLU A 892 -56.24 -20.66 -13.26
CA GLU A 892 -55.02 -19.96 -12.83
C GLU A 892 -54.45 -19.09 -13.96
N THR A 893 -54.39 -19.63 -15.18
CA THR A 893 -53.91 -18.89 -16.37
C THR A 893 -54.86 -17.73 -16.71
N ARG A 894 -56.18 -17.96 -16.60
CA ARG A 894 -57.22 -16.93 -16.77
C ARG A 894 -57.07 -15.83 -15.73
N GLU A 895 -56.83 -16.16 -14.47
CA GLU A 895 -56.61 -15.18 -13.41
C GLU A 895 -55.38 -14.32 -13.70
N GLN A 896 -54.26 -14.91 -14.11
CA GLN A 896 -53.06 -14.15 -14.45
C GLN A 896 -53.26 -13.22 -15.66
N ILE A 897 -53.97 -13.68 -16.70
CA ILE A 897 -54.33 -12.83 -17.85
C ILE A 897 -55.32 -11.76 -17.42
N GLY A 898 -56.26 -12.09 -16.54
CA GLY A 898 -57.16 -11.13 -15.91
C GLY A 898 -56.38 -10.06 -15.17
N GLN A 899 -55.46 -10.43 -14.29
CA GLN A 899 -54.57 -9.50 -13.60
C GLN A 899 -53.79 -8.63 -14.60
N LEU A 900 -53.31 -9.17 -15.72
CA LEU A 900 -52.68 -8.36 -16.77
C LEU A 900 -53.66 -7.38 -17.44
N VAL A 901 -54.91 -7.79 -17.68
CA VAL A 901 -55.95 -6.94 -18.29
C VAL A 901 -56.47 -5.87 -17.31
N TYR A 902 -56.56 -6.18 -16.01
CA TYR A 902 -57.17 -5.36 -14.96
C TYR A 902 -56.18 -4.54 -14.12
N SER A 903 -54.90 -4.94 -14.01
CA SER A 903 -53.85 -4.14 -13.33
C SER A 903 -53.46 -2.86 -14.06
N LEU A 904 -54.13 -2.55 -15.18
CA LEU A 904 -53.76 -1.54 -16.17
C LEU A 904 -54.65 -0.29 -16.18
N ASP A 905 -55.57 -0.15 -15.23
CA ASP A 905 -56.16 1.16 -14.91
C ASP A 905 -55.15 2.10 -14.19
N ALA A 906 -53.94 1.61 -13.89
CA ALA A 906 -52.79 2.40 -13.49
C ALA A 906 -52.02 2.92 -14.71
N SER A 907 -51.76 4.22 -14.75
CA SER A 907 -51.02 4.90 -15.83
C SER A 907 -49.52 4.98 -15.48
N PRO A 908 -48.57 4.64 -16.38
CA PRO A 908 -48.72 4.26 -17.80
C PRO A 908 -48.93 2.75 -18.08
N PRO A 909 -49.46 2.37 -19.28
CA PRO A 909 -49.80 0.99 -19.63
C PRO A 909 -48.58 0.08 -19.80
N VAL A 910 -48.72 -1.18 -19.40
CA VAL A 910 -47.63 -2.15 -19.27
C VAL A 910 -47.50 -3.07 -20.51
N LEU A 911 -48.51 -3.15 -21.38
CA LEU A 911 -48.48 -3.90 -22.65
C LEU A 911 -48.65 -2.97 -23.86
N PHE A 912 -48.15 -3.39 -25.02
CA PHE A 912 -48.37 -2.66 -26.28
C PHE A 912 -49.82 -2.78 -26.76
N ALA A 913 -50.27 -1.83 -27.60
CA ALA A 913 -51.68 -1.69 -27.97
C ALA A 913 -52.27 -2.94 -28.67
N GLN A 914 -51.50 -3.62 -29.52
CA GLN A 914 -51.97 -4.83 -30.19
C GLN A 914 -52.01 -6.03 -29.24
N ALA A 915 -50.96 -6.19 -28.43
CA ALA A 915 -50.89 -7.22 -27.40
C ALA A 915 -52.01 -7.08 -26.35
N MET A 916 -52.40 -5.85 -26.01
CA MET A 916 -53.55 -5.57 -25.14
C MET A 916 -54.86 -6.09 -25.71
N THR A 917 -55.10 -5.82 -26.99
CA THR A 917 -56.32 -6.28 -27.68
C THR A 917 -56.34 -7.80 -27.70
N ARG A 918 -55.20 -8.42 -28.00
CA ARG A 918 -55.04 -9.87 -28.01
C ARG A 918 -55.23 -10.50 -26.62
N ALA A 919 -54.70 -9.88 -25.56
CA ALA A 919 -54.85 -10.37 -24.20
C ALA A 919 -56.33 -10.37 -23.76
N ARG A 920 -57.11 -9.35 -24.15
CA ARG A 920 -58.57 -9.30 -23.91
C ARG A 920 -59.32 -10.40 -24.67
N GLU A 921 -58.95 -10.65 -25.93
CA GLU A 921 -59.51 -11.76 -26.71
C GLU A 921 -59.18 -13.12 -26.07
N THR A 922 -57.93 -13.33 -25.67
CA THR A 922 -57.48 -14.54 -24.97
C THR A 922 -58.25 -14.71 -23.66
N PHE A 923 -58.39 -13.66 -22.85
CA PHE A 923 -59.16 -13.69 -21.60
C PHE A 923 -60.61 -14.13 -21.84
N GLN A 924 -61.28 -13.56 -22.84
CA GLN A 924 -62.65 -13.94 -23.20
C GLN A 924 -62.77 -15.40 -23.64
N GLN A 925 -61.77 -15.92 -24.35
CA GLN A 925 -61.74 -17.34 -24.77
C GLN A 925 -61.55 -18.30 -23.60
N LEU A 926 -60.90 -17.87 -22.51
CA LEU A 926 -60.67 -18.67 -21.31
C LEU A 926 -61.86 -18.66 -20.33
N ILE A 927 -62.90 -17.84 -20.56
CA ILE A 927 -64.09 -17.81 -19.70
C ILE A 927 -64.83 -19.17 -19.82
N PRO A 928 -65.22 -19.81 -18.70
CA PRO A 928 -65.93 -21.08 -18.74
C PRO A 928 -67.22 -20.95 -19.55
N LYS A 929 -67.56 -21.99 -20.32
CA LYS A 929 -68.85 -22.05 -21.02
C LYS A 929 -70.00 -22.43 -20.08
N ASP A 930 -69.68 -23.07 -18.96
CA ASP A 930 -70.62 -23.41 -17.90
C ASP A 930 -71.05 -22.15 -17.13
N ALA A 931 -72.37 -21.94 -17.02
CA ALA A 931 -72.96 -20.76 -16.39
C ALA A 931 -72.70 -20.70 -14.88
N PHE A 932 -72.58 -21.85 -14.21
CA PHE A 932 -72.31 -21.96 -12.77
C PHE A 932 -70.86 -21.59 -12.45
N MET A 933 -69.91 -22.02 -13.29
CA MET A 933 -68.50 -21.67 -13.17
C MET A 933 -68.22 -20.20 -13.54
N ARG A 934 -69.02 -19.62 -14.45
CA ARG A 934 -68.97 -18.17 -14.76
C ARG A 934 -69.36 -17.29 -13.58
N LEU A 935 -70.36 -17.70 -12.79
CA LEU A 935 -70.84 -16.96 -11.62
C LEU A 935 -69.88 -17.00 -10.43
N ALA A 936 -68.93 -17.96 -10.43
CA ALA A 936 -67.92 -18.13 -9.40
C ALA A 936 -66.61 -17.35 -9.66
N LEU A 937 -66.52 -16.59 -10.76
CA LEU A 937 -65.35 -15.76 -11.07
C LEU A 937 -65.39 -14.47 -10.24
N PRO A 938 -64.28 -14.07 -9.58
CA PRO A 938 -64.17 -12.73 -9.01
C PRO A 938 -64.14 -11.73 -10.17
N PHE A 939 -65.06 -10.77 -10.16
CA PHE A 939 -65.11 -9.66 -11.12
C PHE A 939 -64.08 -8.59 -10.80
#